data_AF-A0A2H2ZT99-F1
#
_entry.id   AF-A0A2H2ZT99-F1
#
_cell.length_a   1.000
_cell.length_b   1.000
_cell.length_c   1.000
_cell.angle_alpha   90.00
_cell.angle_beta   90.00
_cell.angle_gamma   90.00
#
_symmetry.space_group_name_H-M   'P 1'
#
loop_
_entity.id
_entity.type
_entity.pdbx_description
1 polymer ?
#
loop_
_entity_poly.entity_id
_entity_poly.type
_entity_poly.pdbx_seq_one_letter_code
_entity_poly.pdbx_strand_id
1 'polypeptide(L)'
;MPGSPLKTPAFLDNGEFFMDQGNVIQMNWPNVSDAFTKPVAMASASFSGWDWTRPWPGGDVVDGHSVHLTVAPEVFTDPAVVVDATTVLSSLTFGIPDSMMSSGKALPMDPSWYICRHVFITTKPEAKKSADEGESCGFLEQACLDDLTTLLASGWGTADNNTMCAQLTFGPIPKSCGNSFGYARQDSWYADNTVISNSVLGPLETIPKQQQYSWRIGTGYHSPGDSLAYEIAANRTYLVATAWGYSKKLDANARKTPKVTWTCISSGDAYVPPPPPPPPPSSTTTKPTSTPTAIPNTDAYYDDFTAGLRQWTTYDGSFSSGSGLLVADYSLGGKALLKSSYSNFTFEADVTLTNEWGNAGLIFRVSSPAEGADAYKGYYAGISTENNVVLGRASNDWTQISLVDVDIAANKAHHLKVKVRENKIDVYVNDMTKAKISTTDSTYASGMDGVRVFDTGATFDNVQIFPLAFKDDFASGSMDKWISYGGDYATKNAALVGQASSGGKALIRDALYTDFVYEADVTIWDESGDAGLVFRASSPYVGTDGYYGYYAGFGNGYIVLGRSDNGWKELANVKASIQHGTAHHIMVRAKGNAISIFVDDMNEPKVEAEDDTYLTGLNGVRVSGTKTTFDNIVIYTM
;
A
#
# COMPACT_ATOMS: atom_id res chain seq x y z
N MET A 1 17.25 -30.83 -17.08
CA MET A 1 16.90 -29.65 -17.91
C MET A 1 15.95 -28.78 -17.12
N PRO A 2 16.09 -27.46 -17.20
CA PRO A 2 15.21 -26.49 -16.56
C PRO A 2 13.88 -26.47 -17.32
N GLY A 3 12.79 -26.84 -16.65
CA GLY A 3 11.46 -26.41 -17.07
C GLY A 3 11.09 -25.28 -16.15
N SER A 4 10.98 -24.05 -16.64
CA SER A 4 10.30 -22.99 -15.88
C SER A 4 9.00 -23.59 -15.32
N PRO A 5 8.72 -23.53 -14.01
CA PRO A 5 7.44 -24.00 -13.51
C PRO A 5 6.35 -23.29 -14.31
N LEU A 6 5.38 -24.05 -14.85
CA LEU A 6 4.23 -23.45 -15.53
C LEU A 6 3.65 -22.41 -14.57
N LYS A 7 3.62 -21.15 -15.00
CA LYS A 7 3.15 -20.05 -14.16
C LYS A 7 1.74 -19.65 -14.57
N THR A 8 0.98 -19.14 -13.61
CA THR A 8 -0.33 -18.54 -13.84
C THR A 8 -0.36 -17.15 -13.20
N PRO A 9 -0.85 -16.12 -13.89
CA PRO A 9 -1.06 -14.82 -13.27
C PRO A 9 -2.25 -14.88 -12.31
N ALA A 10 -2.13 -14.19 -11.19
CA ALA A 10 -3.24 -13.82 -10.33
C ALA A 10 -3.00 -12.41 -9.80
N PHE A 11 -4.06 -11.63 -9.63
CA PHE A 11 -3.98 -10.42 -8.80
C PHE A 11 -3.69 -10.85 -7.36
N LEU A 12 -2.77 -10.20 -6.67
CA LEU A 12 -2.38 -10.55 -5.31
C LEU A 12 -3.52 -10.26 -4.33
N ASP A 13 -4.06 -9.05 -4.38
CA ASP A 13 -5.20 -8.62 -3.57
C ASP A 13 -6.03 -7.52 -4.26
N ASN A 14 -7.02 -6.99 -3.52
CA ASN A 14 -7.94 -5.99 -4.02
C ASN A 14 -7.55 -4.54 -3.69
N GLY A 15 -6.42 -4.32 -3.03
CA GLY A 15 -5.76 -3.03 -2.88
C GLY A 15 -5.09 -2.61 -4.19
N GLU A 16 -5.07 -1.30 -4.46
CA GLU A 16 -4.53 -0.64 -5.68
C GLU A 16 -4.67 -1.48 -6.97
N PHE A 17 -5.83 -2.11 -7.09
CA PHE A 17 -6.10 -3.35 -7.83
C PHE A 17 -5.62 -3.31 -9.29
N PHE A 18 -5.44 -2.11 -9.82
CA PHE A 18 -5.42 -1.84 -11.24
C PHE A 18 -4.40 -0.75 -11.61
N MET A 19 -3.45 -0.36 -10.76
CA MET A 19 -2.45 0.67 -11.12
C MET A 19 -1.01 0.15 -11.09
N ASP A 20 -0.75 -0.91 -10.33
CA ASP A 20 0.58 -1.46 -10.13
C ASP A 20 0.79 -2.78 -10.88
N GLN A 21 1.83 -2.86 -11.71
CA GLN A 21 2.29 -4.13 -12.29
C GLN A 21 2.78 -5.11 -11.21
N GLY A 22 3.14 -4.62 -10.02
CA GLY A 22 3.47 -5.40 -8.84
C GLY A 22 2.29 -6.20 -8.24
N ASN A 23 1.04 -5.81 -8.54
CA ASN A 23 -0.13 -6.54 -8.05
C ASN A 23 -0.42 -7.83 -8.85
N VAL A 24 0.11 -8.00 -10.06
CA VAL A 24 -0.03 -9.26 -10.81
C VAL A 24 1.14 -10.18 -10.49
N ILE A 25 0.89 -11.15 -9.62
CA ILE A 25 1.89 -12.14 -9.22
C ILE A 25 1.84 -13.37 -10.12
N GLN A 26 2.99 -14.02 -10.29
CA GLN A 26 3.09 -15.28 -11.02
C GLN A 26 3.11 -16.44 -10.03
N MET A 27 2.09 -17.28 -10.06
CA MET A 27 1.94 -18.44 -9.18
C MET A 27 2.27 -19.74 -9.89
N ASN A 28 2.61 -20.77 -9.12
CA ASN A 28 2.83 -22.12 -9.65
C ASN A 28 1.48 -22.73 -10.11
N TRP A 29 1.31 -22.92 -11.42
CA TRP A 29 0.06 -23.40 -12.00
C TRP A 29 -0.37 -24.77 -11.46
N PRO A 30 0.49 -25.80 -11.36
CA PRO A 30 0.13 -27.08 -10.74
C PRO A 30 -0.50 -26.94 -9.34
N ASN A 31 0.10 -26.13 -8.46
CA ASN A 31 -0.44 -25.90 -7.12
C ASN A 31 -1.81 -25.21 -7.17
N VAL A 32 -1.93 -24.18 -8.02
CA VAL A 32 -3.20 -23.46 -8.21
C VAL A 32 -4.27 -24.41 -8.75
N SER A 33 -3.97 -25.19 -9.78
CA SER A 33 -4.93 -26.11 -10.39
C SER A 33 -5.38 -27.19 -9.41
N ASP A 34 -4.47 -27.70 -8.59
CA ASP A 34 -4.78 -28.73 -7.59
C ASP A 34 -5.71 -28.20 -6.51
N ALA A 35 -5.49 -26.97 -6.03
CA ALA A 35 -6.37 -26.35 -5.05
C ALA A 35 -7.80 -26.18 -5.57
N PHE A 36 -7.96 -25.76 -6.83
CA PHE A 36 -9.28 -25.63 -7.46
C PHE A 36 -10.00 -26.96 -7.71
N THR A 37 -9.36 -28.12 -7.51
CA THR A 37 -10.07 -29.42 -7.52
C THR A 37 -10.88 -29.68 -6.26
N LYS A 38 -10.65 -28.91 -5.19
CA LYS A 38 -11.31 -29.03 -3.88
C LYS A 38 -11.81 -27.66 -3.39
N PRO A 39 -12.68 -26.98 -4.15
CA PRO A 39 -13.08 -25.62 -3.82
C PRO A 39 -13.83 -25.56 -2.48
N VAL A 40 -13.63 -24.46 -1.75
CA VAL A 40 -14.35 -24.20 -0.50
C VAL A 40 -15.70 -23.54 -0.73
N ALA A 41 -15.85 -22.82 -1.86
CA ALA A 41 -17.11 -22.26 -2.31
C ALA A 41 -17.21 -22.21 -3.84
N MET A 42 -18.42 -22.34 -4.36
CA MET A 42 -18.74 -22.23 -5.79
C MET A 42 -20.06 -21.52 -5.95
N ALA A 43 -20.13 -20.61 -6.92
CA ALA A 43 -21.35 -19.96 -7.34
C ALA A 43 -21.39 -19.85 -8.86
N SER A 44 -22.59 -19.73 -9.42
CA SER A 44 -22.79 -19.45 -10.84
C SER A 44 -23.98 -18.55 -11.04
N ALA A 45 -23.88 -17.63 -11.99
CA ALA A 45 -24.96 -16.75 -12.38
C ALA A 45 -25.06 -16.71 -13.91
N SER A 46 -26.29 -16.83 -14.41
CA SER A 46 -26.57 -16.75 -15.84
C SER A 46 -26.97 -15.33 -16.24
N PHE A 47 -26.69 -14.98 -17.49
CA PHE A 47 -27.14 -13.75 -18.11
C PHE A 47 -27.52 -13.99 -19.57
N SER A 48 -28.35 -13.09 -20.08
CA SER A 48 -28.74 -13.09 -21.48
C SER A 48 -27.66 -12.42 -22.32
N GLY A 49 -27.47 -12.88 -23.55
CA GLY A 49 -26.44 -12.38 -24.47
C GLY A 49 -26.82 -12.64 -25.92
N TRP A 50 -25.85 -12.67 -26.84
CA TRP A 50 -26.12 -12.91 -28.26
C TRP A 50 -25.43 -14.15 -28.80
N ASP A 51 -26.04 -14.74 -29.83
CA ASP A 51 -25.46 -15.83 -30.60
C ASP A 51 -24.47 -15.27 -31.63
N TRP A 52 -23.20 -15.24 -31.25
CA TRP A 52 -22.11 -14.74 -32.09
C TRP A 52 -21.80 -15.62 -33.30
N THR A 53 -22.42 -16.81 -33.42
CA THR A 53 -22.18 -17.70 -34.58
C THR A 53 -22.84 -17.19 -35.85
N ARG A 54 -23.75 -16.22 -35.71
CA ARG A 54 -24.42 -15.49 -36.78
C ARG A 54 -23.79 -14.11 -36.94
N PRO A 55 -23.85 -13.49 -38.13
CA PRO A 55 -23.35 -12.12 -38.32
C PRO A 55 -23.96 -11.13 -37.34
N TRP A 56 -23.15 -10.17 -36.88
CA TRP A 56 -23.56 -9.05 -36.02
C TRP A 56 -24.83 -8.38 -36.57
N PRO A 57 -25.87 -8.13 -35.74
CA PRO A 57 -25.90 -8.27 -34.28
C PRO A 57 -26.50 -9.60 -33.77
N GLY A 58 -26.58 -10.67 -34.57
CA GLY A 58 -26.82 -12.03 -34.04
C GLY A 58 -28.27 -12.48 -33.83
N GLY A 59 -29.26 -11.72 -34.28
CA GLY A 59 -30.68 -12.07 -34.06
C GLY A 59 -31.14 -11.76 -32.63
N ASP A 60 -32.08 -12.55 -32.11
CA ASP A 60 -32.65 -12.38 -30.77
C ASP A 60 -31.64 -12.72 -29.66
N VAL A 61 -31.86 -12.15 -28.48
CA VAL A 61 -31.08 -12.43 -27.28
C VAL A 61 -31.25 -13.91 -26.90
N VAL A 62 -30.15 -14.57 -26.55
CA VAL A 62 -30.11 -15.95 -26.09
C VAL A 62 -29.72 -16.01 -24.62
N ASP A 63 -30.41 -16.87 -23.86
CA ASP A 63 -30.07 -17.16 -22.47
C ASP A 63 -29.03 -18.28 -22.38
N GLY A 64 -28.38 -18.40 -21.23
CA GLY A 64 -27.44 -19.49 -20.94
C GLY A 64 -25.97 -19.10 -21.08
N HIS A 65 -25.65 -17.82 -21.33
CA HIS A 65 -24.33 -17.32 -20.99
C HIS A 65 -24.20 -17.28 -19.47
N SER A 66 -23.02 -17.59 -18.93
CA SER A 66 -22.83 -17.70 -17.49
C SER A 66 -21.46 -17.26 -17.01
N VAL A 67 -21.43 -16.76 -15.77
CA VAL A 67 -20.22 -16.52 -14.98
C VAL A 67 -20.20 -17.53 -13.84
N HIS A 68 -19.05 -18.13 -13.60
CA HIS A 68 -18.81 -19.09 -12.53
C HIS A 68 -17.70 -18.56 -11.63
N LEU A 69 -18.02 -18.39 -10.35
CA LEU A 69 -17.07 -18.03 -9.30
C LEU A 69 -16.68 -19.29 -8.54
N THR A 70 -15.39 -19.50 -8.36
CA THR A 70 -14.86 -20.59 -7.53
C THR A 70 -13.86 -20.00 -6.54
N VAL A 71 -13.98 -20.36 -5.27
CA VAL A 71 -13.00 -20.02 -4.23
C VAL A 71 -12.22 -21.28 -3.89
N ALA A 72 -10.91 -21.24 -4.12
CA ALA A 72 -10.00 -22.32 -3.77
C ALA A 72 -9.75 -22.36 -2.25
N PRO A 73 -9.34 -23.51 -1.70
CA PRO A 73 -8.61 -23.53 -0.44
C PRO A 73 -7.29 -22.77 -0.62
N GLU A 74 -6.63 -22.48 0.48
CA GLU A 74 -5.33 -21.81 0.47
C GLU A 74 -4.33 -22.42 -0.52
N VAL A 75 -3.71 -21.55 -1.32
CA VAL A 75 -2.66 -21.91 -2.26
C VAL A 75 -1.35 -21.32 -1.77
N PHE A 76 -0.33 -22.16 -1.65
CA PHE A 76 1.02 -21.68 -1.35
C PHE A 76 1.55 -20.81 -2.49
N THR A 77 2.09 -19.65 -2.14
CA THR A 77 2.73 -18.73 -3.09
C THR A 77 4.19 -19.13 -3.34
N ASP A 78 4.87 -18.47 -4.27
CA ASP A 78 6.27 -18.78 -4.57
C ASP A 78 7.17 -18.41 -3.38
N PRO A 79 7.88 -19.37 -2.75
CA PRO A 79 8.69 -19.10 -1.56
C PRO A 79 9.88 -18.18 -1.83
N ALA A 80 10.24 -17.96 -3.10
CA ALA A 80 11.25 -16.97 -3.48
C ALA A 80 10.73 -15.52 -3.39
N VAL A 81 9.41 -15.33 -3.34
CA VAL A 81 8.75 -14.01 -3.20
C VAL A 81 8.38 -13.77 -1.74
N VAL A 82 7.67 -14.73 -1.11
CA VAL A 82 7.35 -14.70 0.32
C VAL A 82 7.42 -16.12 0.88
N VAL A 83 8.30 -16.35 1.86
CA VAL A 83 8.49 -17.68 2.48
C VAL A 83 7.25 -18.04 3.31
N ASP A 84 6.75 -19.28 3.14
CA ASP A 84 5.61 -19.84 3.89
C ASP A 84 4.34 -18.98 3.86
N ALA A 85 4.06 -18.34 2.72
CA ALA A 85 2.83 -17.61 2.51
C ALA A 85 1.80 -18.41 1.68
N THR A 86 0.53 -18.26 2.04
CA THR A 86 -0.61 -18.74 1.28
C THR A 86 -1.45 -17.56 0.80
N THR A 87 -2.29 -17.83 -0.20
CA THR A 87 -3.34 -16.91 -0.65
C THR A 87 -4.62 -17.72 -0.94
N VAL A 88 -5.80 -17.21 -0.57
CA VAL A 88 -7.08 -17.78 -0.99
C VAL A 88 -7.45 -17.18 -2.35
N LEU A 89 -7.53 -18.02 -3.38
CA LEU A 89 -7.83 -17.56 -4.73
C LEU A 89 -9.33 -17.63 -5.03
N SER A 90 -9.90 -16.50 -5.43
CA SER A 90 -11.15 -16.45 -6.18
C SER A 90 -10.86 -16.46 -7.68
N SER A 91 -11.60 -17.26 -8.44
CA SER A 91 -11.48 -17.33 -9.90
C SER A 91 -12.81 -17.16 -10.59
N LEU A 92 -12.82 -16.36 -11.65
CA LEU A 92 -13.95 -16.22 -12.57
C LEU A 92 -13.69 -17.02 -13.85
N THR A 93 -14.66 -17.84 -14.24
CA THR A 93 -14.70 -18.56 -15.53
C THR A 93 -16.07 -18.37 -16.18
N PHE A 94 -16.16 -18.68 -17.47
CA PHE A 94 -17.31 -18.29 -18.28
C PHE A 94 -17.88 -19.45 -19.08
N GLY A 95 -19.19 -19.52 -19.18
CA GLY A 95 -19.90 -20.50 -20.02
C GLY A 95 -20.71 -19.81 -21.11
N ILE A 96 -20.95 -20.53 -22.19
CA ILE A 96 -21.84 -20.13 -23.28
C ILE A 96 -22.94 -21.18 -23.50
N PRO A 97 -24.06 -20.82 -24.14
CA PRO A 97 -25.17 -21.74 -24.39
C PRO A 97 -24.74 -23.01 -25.15
N ASP A 98 -25.35 -24.15 -24.84
CA ASP A 98 -25.07 -25.44 -25.50
C ASP A 98 -25.29 -25.37 -27.03
N SER A 99 -26.22 -24.54 -27.49
CA SER A 99 -26.47 -24.30 -28.93
C SER A 99 -25.28 -23.70 -29.66
N MET A 100 -24.38 -23.04 -28.93
CA MET A 100 -23.15 -22.43 -29.44
C MET A 100 -21.92 -23.32 -29.22
N MET A 101 -22.10 -24.56 -28.77
CA MET A 101 -21.04 -25.52 -28.49
C MET A 101 -21.15 -26.76 -29.38
N SER A 102 -20.01 -27.33 -29.76
CA SER A 102 -19.94 -28.62 -30.44
C SER A 102 -18.70 -29.39 -29.99
N SER A 103 -18.88 -30.64 -29.58
CA SER A 103 -17.80 -31.52 -29.08
C SER A 103 -16.93 -30.86 -28.00
N GLY A 104 -17.55 -30.09 -27.09
CA GLY A 104 -16.87 -29.42 -25.99
C GLY A 104 -16.05 -28.19 -26.38
N LYS A 105 -16.25 -27.65 -27.59
CA LYS A 105 -15.63 -26.41 -28.07
C LYS A 105 -16.69 -25.44 -28.56
N ALA A 106 -16.40 -24.14 -28.45
CA ALA A 106 -17.26 -23.12 -29.04
C ALA A 106 -17.34 -23.27 -30.56
N LEU A 107 -18.55 -23.10 -31.10
CA LEU A 107 -18.75 -22.88 -32.53
C LEU A 107 -18.04 -21.57 -32.95
N PRO A 108 -17.55 -21.48 -34.20
CA PRO A 108 -16.85 -20.30 -34.67
C PRO A 108 -17.68 -19.02 -34.48
N MET A 109 -17.05 -18.01 -33.89
CA MET A 109 -17.60 -16.66 -33.85
C MET A 109 -17.51 -16.03 -35.25
N ASP A 110 -18.60 -15.43 -35.71
CA ASP A 110 -18.61 -14.70 -36.98
C ASP A 110 -17.64 -13.50 -36.90
N PRO A 111 -16.81 -13.24 -37.95
CA PRO A 111 -15.78 -12.19 -37.91
C PRO A 111 -16.29 -10.76 -37.68
N SER A 112 -17.61 -10.54 -37.75
CA SER A 112 -18.25 -9.25 -37.48
C SER A 112 -18.37 -8.92 -35.99
N TRP A 113 -18.07 -9.84 -35.08
CA TRP A 113 -18.17 -9.65 -33.63
C TRP A 113 -16.87 -9.21 -32.96
N TYR A 114 -17.03 -8.44 -31.89
CA TYR A 114 -16.00 -8.16 -30.90
C TYR A 114 -16.67 -8.00 -29.54
N ILE A 115 -16.20 -8.73 -28.53
CA ILE A 115 -16.78 -8.74 -27.19
C ILE A 115 -15.74 -8.23 -26.20
N CYS A 116 -16.16 -7.40 -25.25
CA CYS A 116 -15.32 -6.95 -24.15
C CYS A 116 -15.95 -7.37 -22.82
N ARG A 117 -15.15 -7.95 -21.93
CA ARG A 117 -15.57 -8.28 -20.57
C ARG A 117 -14.82 -7.40 -19.59
N HIS A 118 -15.55 -6.89 -18.62
CA HIS A 118 -15.06 -5.99 -17.58
C HIS A 118 -15.43 -6.56 -16.21
N VAL A 119 -14.49 -6.53 -15.27
CA VAL A 119 -14.70 -7.02 -13.90
C VAL A 119 -14.43 -5.89 -12.91
N PHE A 120 -15.43 -5.61 -12.07
CA PHE A 120 -15.35 -4.67 -10.95
C PHE A 120 -15.65 -5.42 -9.65
N ILE A 121 -15.06 -4.97 -8.53
CA ILE A 121 -15.25 -5.59 -7.22
C ILE A 121 -15.70 -4.57 -6.19
N THR A 122 -16.64 -4.99 -5.35
CA THR A 122 -17.11 -4.25 -4.19
C THR A 122 -17.18 -5.15 -2.97
N THR A 123 -17.04 -4.56 -1.79
CA THR A 123 -17.24 -5.18 -0.48
C THR A 123 -18.44 -4.56 0.25
N LYS A 124 -19.33 -3.86 -0.48
CA LYS A 124 -20.54 -3.28 0.12
C LYS A 124 -21.53 -4.39 0.52
N PRO A 125 -22.09 -4.34 1.74
CA PRO A 125 -23.05 -5.35 2.20
C PRO A 125 -24.28 -5.50 1.32
N GLU A 126 -24.79 -4.41 0.74
CA GLU A 126 -25.98 -4.41 -0.12
C GLU A 126 -25.73 -5.16 -1.43
N ALA A 127 -24.53 -5.01 -1.99
CA ALA A 127 -24.10 -5.72 -3.19
C ALA A 127 -24.03 -7.22 -2.94
N LYS A 128 -23.40 -7.61 -1.83
CA LYS A 128 -23.30 -9.01 -1.41
C LYS A 128 -24.68 -9.63 -1.19
N LYS A 129 -25.55 -8.93 -0.46
CA LYS A 129 -26.92 -9.38 -0.20
C LYS A 129 -27.69 -9.62 -1.51
N SER A 130 -27.67 -8.65 -2.43
CA SER A 130 -28.38 -8.77 -3.72
C SER A 130 -27.87 -9.96 -4.56
N ALA A 131 -26.55 -10.18 -4.59
CA ALA A 131 -25.95 -11.32 -5.29
C ALA A 131 -26.32 -12.66 -4.63
N ASP A 132 -26.28 -12.75 -3.30
CA ASP A 132 -26.57 -13.98 -2.54
C ASP A 132 -28.07 -14.35 -2.57
N GLU A 133 -28.96 -13.35 -2.66
CA GLU A 133 -30.42 -13.56 -2.78
C GLU A 133 -30.88 -13.82 -4.24
N GLY A 134 -29.95 -13.84 -5.20
CA GLY A 134 -30.23 -14.13 -6.60
C GLY A 134 -30.81 -12.94 -7.39
N GLU A 135 -30.79 -11.74 -6.81
CA GLU A 135 -31.18 -10.49 -7.47
C GLU A 135 -30.06 -9.92 -8.37
N SER A 136 -28.90 -10.60 -8.43
CA SER A 136 -27.74 -10.21 -9.23
C SER A 136 -27.32 -8.77 -8.91
N CYS A 137 -27.32 -7.86 -9.89
CA CYS A 137 -26.94 -6.46 -9.70
C CYS A 137 -28.10 -5.55 -9.28
N GLY A 138 -29.16 -6.09 -8.65
CA GLY A 138 -30.38 -5.35 -8.28
C GLY A 138 -30.16 -4.17 -7.32
N PHE A 139 -29.03 -4.14 -6.62
CA PHE A 139 -28.62 -3.04 -5.75
C PHE A 139 -28.13 -1.77 -6.49
N LEU A 140 -27.85 -1.85 -7.79
CA LEU A 140 -27.36 -0.71 -8.57
C LEU A 140 -28.47 0.29 -8.88
N GLU A 141 -28.18 1.56 -8.68
CA GLU A 141 -29.07 2.64 -9.08
C GLU A 141 -29.14 2.77 -10.62
N GLN A 142 -30.31 3.16 -11.15
CA GLN A 142 -30.50 3.32 -12.60
C GLN A 142 -29.49 4.30 -13.23
N ALA A 143 -29.17 5.40 -12.53
CA ALA A 143 -28.17 6.36 -13.01
C ALA A 143 -26.78 5.72 -13.15
N CYS A 144 -26.40 4.83 -12.23
CA CYS A 144 -25.15 4.07 -12.33
C CYS A 144 -25.19 3.12 -13.54
N LEU A 145 -26.30 2.42 -13.78
CA LEU A 145 -26.46 1.53 -14.94
C LEU A 145 -26.40 2.29 -16.27
N ASP A 146 -27.01 3.47 -16.35
CA ASP A 146 -27.01 4.31 -17.55
C ASP A 146 -25.61 4.85 -17.87
N ASP A 147 -24.90 5.33 -16.85
CA ASP A 147 -23.52 5.83 -16.98
C ASP A 147 -22.55 4.69 -17.30
N LEU A 148 -22.70 3.53 -16.67
CA LEU A 148 -21.90 2.33 -16.96
C LEU A 148 -22.13 1.87 -18.41
N THR A 149 -23.38 1.83 -18.87
CA THR A 149 -23.70 1.49 -20.27
C THR A 149 -23.02 2.48 -21.22
N THR A 150 -23.11 3.77 -20.91
CA THR A 150 -22.49 4.83 -21.70
C THR A 150 -20.98 4.66 -21.74
N LEU A 151 -20.34 4.41 -20.59
CA LEU A 151 -18.91 4.23 -20.45
C LEU A 151 -18.37 3.03 -21.25
N LEU A 152 -19.12 1.92 -21.29
CA LEU A 152 -18.69 0.68 -21.94
C LEU A 152 -19.10 0.57 -23.42
N ALA A 153 -20.02 1.40 -23.90
CA ALA A 153 -20.48 1.38 -25.29
C ALA A 153 -20.08 2.63 -26.11
N SER A 154 -19.91 3.78 -25.47
CA SER A 154 -19.59 5.04 -26.17
C SER A 154 -18.10 5.12 -26.50
N GLY A 155 -17.76 5.44 -27.74
CA GLY A 155 -16.35 5.45 -28.17
C GLY A 155 -15.80 4.07 -28.54
N TRP A 156 -16.67 3.08 -28.76
CA TRP A 156 -16.32 1.74 -29.26
C TRP A 156 -15.47 1.81 -30.53
N GLY A 157 -14.25 1.28 -30.46
CA GLY A 157 -13.27 1.28 -31.55
C GLY A 157 -12.61 2.64 -31.83
N THR A 158 -12.85 3.65 -30.99
CA THR A 158 -12.22 4.97 -31.10
C THR A 158 -11.45 5.38 -29.85
N ALA A 159 -11.69 4.73 -28.71
CA ALA A 159 -10.99 5.03 -27.45
C ALA A 159 -9.51 4.61 -27.47
N ASP A 160 -9.19 3.49 -28.13
CA ASP A 160 -7.83 2.99 -28.34
C ASP A 160 -7.73 2.36 -29.73
N ASN A 161 -6.57 2.51 -30.39
CA ASN A 161 -6.36 1.96 -31.73
C ASN A 161 -6.17 0.44 -31.76
N ASN A 162 -5.83 -0.17 -30.63
CA ASN A 162 -5.48 -1.59 -30.46
C ASN A 162 -6.65 -2.47 -30.01
N THR A 163 -7.77 -1.89 -29.59
CA THR A 163 -8.96 -2.63 -29.15
C THR A 163 -10.25 -1.94 -29.59
N MET A 164 -11.34 -2.71 -29.71
CA MET A 164 -12.66 -2.11 -29.92
C MET A 164 -13.35 -1.68 -28.62
N CYS A 165 -12.86 -2.09 -27.46
CA CYS A 165 -13.47 -1.76 -26.17
C CYS A 165 -13.47 -0.24 -25.94
N ALA A 166 -14.60 0.30 -25.48
CA ALA A 166 -14.76 1.72 -25.20
C ALA A 166 -14.00 2.17 -23.94
N GLN A 167 -14.05 1.36 -22.88
CA GLN A 167 -13.29 1.60 -21.65
C GLN A 167 -12.07 0.67 -21.63
N LEU A 168 -10.93 1.21 -21.22
CA LEU A 168 -9.68 0.48 -21.12
C LEU A 168 -9.49 -0.13 -19.74
N THR A 169 -8.55 -1.06 -19.66
CA THR A 169 -8.10 -1.66 -18.41
C THR A 169 -7.79 -0.55 -17.39
N PHE A 170 -8.20 -0.74 -16.15
CA PHE A 170 -7.95 0.15 -15.01
C PHE A 170 -8.75 1.45 -14.94
N GLY A 171 -9.67 1.67 -15.89
CA GLY A 171 -10.61 2.78 -15.82
C GLY A 171 -11.47 2.71 -14.53
N PRO A 172 -11.75 3.86 -13.88
CA PRO A 172 -12.61 3.89 -12.71
C PRO A 172 -14.07 3.62 -13.09
N ILE A 173 -14.82 3.05 -12.15
CA ILE A 173 -16.28 2.99 -12.21
C ILE A 173 -16.86 4.42 -12.20
N PRO A 174 -17.97 4.71 -12.91
CA PRO A 174 -18.59 6.04 -12.87
C PRO A 174 -18.84 6.55 -11.45
N LYS A 175 -18.68 7.86 -11.25
CA LYS A 175 -18.93 8.50 -9.94
C LYS A 175 -20.37 8.28 -9.45
N SER A 176 -21.33 8.16 -10.36
CA SER A 176 -22.73 7.83 -10.04
C SER A 176 -22.90 6.48 -9.34
N CYS A 177 -21.95 5.56 -9.48
CA CYS A 177 -21.94 4.28 -8.78
C CYS A 177 -21.38 4.35 -7.35
N GLY A 178 -20.82 5.48 -6.91
CA GLY A 178 -20.14 5.58 -5.61
C GLY A 178 -21.03 5.24 -4.41
N ASN A 179 -22.31 5.61 -4.45
CA ASN A 179 -23.25 5.35 -3.36
C ASN A 179 -23.69 3.88 -3.29
N SER A 180 -24.00 3.24 -4.43
CA SER A 180 -24.50 1.85 -4.47
C SER A 180 -23.38 0.81 -4.53
N PHE A 181 -22.28 1.10 -5.24
CA PHE A 181 -21.18 0.17 -5.48
C PHE A 181 -19.91 0.53 -4.70
N GLY A 182 -19.67 1.83 -4.47
CA GLY A 182 -18.38 2.32 -3.96
C GLY A 182 -17.39 2.67 -5.07
N TYR A 183 -16.22 3.16 -4.69
CA TYR A 183 -15.15 3.40 -5.65
C TYR A 183 -14.48 2.08 -6.01
N ALA A 184 -14.43 1.80 -7.32
CA ALA A 184 -13.78 0.63 -7.88
C ALA A 184 -13.13 1.00 -9.21
N ARG A 185 -12.09 0.26 -9.58
CA ARG A 185 -11.52 0.25 -10.93
C ARG A 185 -11.79 -1.13 -11.54
N GLN A 186 -11.64 -1.25 -12.86
CA GLN A 186 -11.89 -2.51 -13.55
C GLN A 186 -10.63 -3.19 -14.06
N ASP A 187 -10.71 -4.52 -14.20
CA ASP A 187 -9.95 -5.23 -15.23
C ASP A 187 -10.79 -5.34 -16.51
N SER A 188 -10.15 -5.49 -17.67
CA SER A 188 -10.87 -5.76 -18.91
C SER A 188 -10.04 -6.51 -19.95
N TRP A 189 -10.71 -7.35 -20.72
CA TRP A 189 -10.14 -8.03 -21.88
C TRP A 189 -11.20 -8.25 -22.96
N TYR A 190 -10.76 -8.73 -24.12
CA TYR A 190 -11.64 -8.89 -25.28
C TYR A 190 -11.56 -10.27 -25.92
N ALA A 191 -12.60 -10.60 -26.68
CA ALA A 191 -12.67 -11.77 -27.54
C ALA A 191 -13.22 -11.40 -28.92
N ASP A 192 -12.48 -11.79 -29.96
CA ASP A 192 -12.94 -11.79 -31.34
C ASP A 192 -12.89 -13.22 -31.91
N ASN A 193 -13.18 -13.38 -33.20
CA ASN A 193 -13.17 -14.70 -33.83
C ASN A 193 -11.82 -15.42 -33.77
N THR A 194 -10.70 -14.68 -33.69
CA THR A 194 -9.37 -15.26 -33.56
C THR A 194 -9.10 -15.74 -32.14
N VAL A 195 -9.57 -15.00 -31.12
CA VAL A 195 -9.51 -15.42 -29.72
C VAL A 195 -10.37 -16.67 -29.48
N ILE A 196 -11.62 -16.67 -29.95
CA ILE A 196 -12.54 -17.80 -29.76
C ILE A 196 -12.05 -19.08 -30.44
N SER A 197 -11.43 -18.96 -31.62
CA SER A 197 -10.87 -20.13 -32.33
C SER A 197 -9.52 -20.60 -31.78
N ASN A 198 -8.87 -19.81 -30.91
CA ASN A 198 -7.61 -20.17 -30.29
C ASN A 198 -7.82 -21.30 -29.26
N SER A 199 -7.00 -22.35 -29.31
CA SER A 199 -7.14 -23.51 -28.44
C SER A 199 -6.81 -23.27 -26.96
N VAL A 200 -6.13 -22.16 -26.65
CA VAL A 200 -5.77 -21.75 -25.28
C VAL A 200 -6.69 -20.63 -24.79
N LEU A 201 -6.92 -19.59 -25.60
CA LEU A 201 -7.69 -18.41 -25.19
C LEU A 201 -9.21 -18.62 -25.30
N GLY A 202 -9.69 -19.31 -26.34
CA GLY A 202 -11.11 -19.56 -26.54
C GLY A 202 -11.79 -20.22 -25.34
N PRO A 203 -11.21 -21.28 -24.74
CA PRO A 203 -11.71 -21.89 -23.51
C PRO A 203 -11.86 -20.94 -22.32
N LEU A 204 -11.03 -19.89 -22.20
CA LEU A 204 -11.15 -18.89 -21.12
C LEU A 204 -12.48 -18.13 -21.20
N GLU A 205 -13.01 -17.99 -22.41
CA GLU A 205 -14.23 -17.20 -22.68
C GLU A 205 -15.51 -18.04 -22.71
N THR A 206 -15.40 -19.36 -22.81
CA THR A 206 -16.50 -20.23 -23.28
C THR A 206 -16.73 -21.49 -22.44
N ILE A 207 -15.77 -21.90 -21.61
CA ILE A 207 -15.86 -23.12 -20.83
C ILE A 207 -15.78 -22.81 -19.32
N PRO A 208 -16.75 -23.26 -18.51
CA PRO A 208 -16.79 -23.01 -17.07
C PRO A 208 -15.85 -23.95 -16.30
N LYS A 209 -14.59 -24.04 -16.74
CA LYS A 209 -13.55 -24.87 -16.15
C LYS A 209 -12.29 -24.04 -15.96
N GLN A 210 -11.58 -24.33 -14.87
CA GLN A 210 -10.30 -23.70 -14.57
C GLN A 210 -9.26 -24.00 -15.66
N GLN A 211 -8.61 -22.94 -16.15
CA GLN A 211 -7.55 -22.98 -17.15
C GLN A 211 -6.33 -22.22 -16.64
N GLN A 212 -5.16 -22.46 -17.23
CA GLN A 212 -3.92 -21.82 -16.77
C GLN A 212 -4.01 -20.30 -16.69
N TYR A 213 -4.73 -19.63 -17.59
CA TYR A 213 -4.86 -18.16 -17.62
C TYR A 213 -6.27 -17.66 -17.28
N SER A 214 -7.08 -18.46 -16.57
CA SER A 214 -8.36 -17.95 -16.05
C SER A 214 -8.11 -16.75 -15.14
N TRP A 215 -9.05 -15.81 -15.14
CA TRP A 215 -8.99 -14.63 -14.29
C TRP A 215 -9.05 -15.01 -12.81
N ARG A 216 -8.16 -14.45 -11.99
CA ARG A 216 -7.98 -14.80 -10.58
C ARG A 216 -7.54 -13.61 -9.74
N ILE A 217 -8.02 -13.58 -8.50
CA ILE A 217 -7.53 -12.69 -7.46
C ILE A 217 -7.32 -13.46 -6.14
N GLY A 218 -6.22 -13.18 -5.47
CA GLY A 218 -5.90 -13.62 -4.12
C GLY A 218 -6.41 -12.69 -3.02
N THR A 219 -6.20 -13.09 -1.78
CA THR A 219 -6.53 -12.29 -0.59
C THR A 219 -5.30 -11.67 0.06
N GLY A 220 -4.25 -11.45 -0.74
CA GLY A 220 -2.93 -11.06 -0.26
C GLY A 220 -2.09 -12.26 0.16
N TYR A 221 -0.91 -11.97 0.71
CA TYR A 221 -0.06 -12.97 1.35
C TYR A 221 -0.44 -13.12 2.81
N HIS A 222 -0.88 -14.32 3.21
CA HIS A 222 -1.19 -14.64 4.60
C HIS A 222 -0.43 -15.88 5.06
N SER A 223 -0.58 -16.24 6.33
CA SER A 223 -0.04 -17.50 6.86
C SER A 223 -0.95 -18.68 6.49
N PRO A 224 -0.41 -19.90 6.33
CA PRO A 224 -1.21 -21.10 6.17
C PRO A 224 -2.15 -21.26 7.38
N GLY A 225 -3.42 -21.50 7.11
CA GLY A 225 -4.48 -21.65 8.10
C GLY A 225 -5.17 -20.35 8.50
N ASP A 226 -4.94 -19.24 7.80
CA ASP A 226 -5.61 -17.98 8.10
C ASP A 226 -7.11 -18.04 7.72
N SER A 227 -7.99 -17.99 8.72
CA SER A 227 -9.43 -17.98 8.49
C SER A 227 -9.93 -16.65 7.88
N LEU A 228 -9.25 -15.54 8.14
CA LEU A 228 -9.62 -14.22 7.62
C LEU A 228 -9.49 -14.15 6.10
N ALA A 229 -8.55 -14.91 5.52
CA ALA A 229 -8.41 -15.02 4.07
C ALA A 229 -9.70 -15.53 3.39
N TYR A 230 -10.41 -16.47 4.03
CA TYR A 230 -11.69 -16.96 3.52
C TYR A 230 -12.82 -15.95 3.71
N GLU A 231 -12.79 -15.16 4.78
CA GLU A 231 -13.73 -14.05 5.01
C GLU A 231 -13.53 -12.93 3.98
N ILE A 232 -12.30 -12.54 3.69
CA ILE A 232 -11.95 -11.55 2.66
C ILE A 232 -12.44 -12.03 1.29
N ALA A 233 -12.19 -13.30 0.94
CA ALA A 233 -12.66 -13.88 -0.31
C ALA A 233 -14.19 -13.87 -0.41
N ALA A 234 -14.89 -14.21 0.68
CA ALA A 234 -16.35 -14.29 0.73
C ALA A 234 -17.05 -12.93 0.79
N ASN A 235 -16.36 -11.89 1.25
CA ASN A 235 -16.89 -10.53 1.33
C ASN A 235 -16.87 -9.79 -0.02
N ARG A 236 -16.27 -10.38 -1.07
CA ARG A 236 -16.19 -9.78 -2.40
C ARG A 236 -17.41 -10.11 -3.24
N THR A 237 -18.01 -9.09 -3.83
CA THR A 237 -19.00 -9.21 -4.91
C THR A 237 -18.38 -8.73 -6.22
N TYR A 238 -18.47 -9.57 -7.25
CA TYR A 238 -17.91 -9.33 -8.58
C TYR A 238 -19.01 -8.89 -9.52
N LEU A 239 -18.92 -7.68 -10.06
CA LEU A 239 -19.72 -7.21 -11.17
C LEU A 239 -18.98 -7.50 -12.46
N VAL A 240 -19.58 -8.33 -13.31
CA VAL A 240 -19.11 -8.65 -14.64
C VAL A 240 -19.99 -7.96 -15.66
N ALA A 241 -19.42 -7.02 -16.41
CA ALA A 241 -20.07 -6.39 -17.54
C ALA A 241 -19.57 -7.00 -18.85
N THR A 242 -20.48 -7.50 -19.70
CA THR A 242 -20.16 -7.98 -21.04
C THR A 242 -20.70 -7.01 -22.06
N ALA A 243 -19.80 -6.32 -22.77
CA ALA A 243 -20.13 -5.46 -23.89
C ALA A 243 -20.05 -6.25 -25.20
N TRP A 244 -21.19 -6.31 -25.88
CA TRP A 244 -21.42 -6.99 -27.15
C TRP A 244 -21.34 -5.95 -28.25
N GLY A 245 -20.32 -6.03 -29.10
CA GLY A 245 -20.07 -5.04 -30.14
C GLY A 245 -19.62 -5.61 -31.47
N TYR A 246 -19.41 -4.69 -32.40
CA TYR A 246 -18.94 -5.02 -33.75
C TYR A 246 -17.41 -5.01 -33.83
N SER A 247 -16.89 -5.84 -34.73
CA SER A 247 -15.48 -5.85 -35.16
C SER A 247 -15.17 -4.68 -36.09
N LYS A 248 -13.93 -4.19 -36.07
CA LYS A 248 -13.42 -3.15 -36.98
C LYS A 248 -13.61 -3.52 -38.46
N LYS A 249 -13.70 -4.82 -38.77
CA LYS A 249 -13.88 -5.38 -40.12
C LYS A 249 -15.31 -5.22 -40.65
N LEU A 250 -16.29 -4.93 -39.80
CA LEU A 250 -17.67 -4.73 -40.23
C LEU A 250 -17.83 -3.40 -40.97
N ASP A 251 -18.57 -3.41 -42.08
CA ASP A 251 -18.90 -2.21 -42.86
C ASP A 251 -19.51 -1.11 -42.00
N ALA A 252 -19.06 0.13 -42.21
CA ALA A 252 -19.47 1.27 -41.39
C ALA A 252 -21.00 1.46 -41.31
N ASN A 253 -21.71 1.19 -42.41
CA ASN A 253 -23.17 1.33 -42.50
C ASN A 253 -23.94 0.22 -41.73
N ALA A 254 -23.28 -0.87 -41.37
CA ALA A 254 -23.87 -1.98 -40.60
C ALA A 254 -23.56 -1.89 -39.09
N ARG A 255 -22.74 -0.93 -38.66
CA ARG A 255 -22.36 -0.74 -37.26
C ARG A 255 -23.52 -0.16 -36.46
N LYS A 256 -23.77 -0.75 -35.29
CA LYS A 256 -24.75 -0.28 -34.30
C LYS A 256 -24.05 -0.09 -32.97
N THR A 257 -24.59 0.76 -32.09
CA THR A 257 -24.07 0.94 -30.73
C THR A 257 -24.03 -0.41 -30.01
N PRO A 258 -22.89 -0.77 -29.39
CA PRO A 258 -22.78 -1.97 -28.56
C PRO A 258 -23.84 -2.03 -27.47
N LYS A 259 -24.16 -3.24 -27.02
CA LYS A 259 -25.06 -3.51 -25.90
C LYS A 259 -24.28 -4.09 -24.75
N VAL A 260 -24.70 -3.82 -23.52
CA VAL A 260 -23.99 -4.30 -22.33
C VAL A 260 -24.96 -5.08 -21.45
N THR A 261 -24.49 -6.21 -20.94
CA THR A 261 -25.21 -7.09 -20.02
C THR A 261 -24.38 -7.26 -18.76
N TRP A 262 -25.04 -7.38 -17.61
CA TRP A 262 -24.38 -7.32 -16.30
C TRP A 262 -24.77 -8.53 -15.46
N THR A 263 -23.81 -9.05 -14.71
CA THR A 263 -24.01 -10.09 -13.73
C THR A 263 -23.22 -9.75 -12.49
N CYS A 264 -23.86 -9.83 -11.32
CA CYS A 264 -23.18 -9.72 -10.05
C CYS A 264 -23.19 -11.09 -9.36
N ILE A 265 -22.04 -11.50 -8.84
CA ILE A 265 -21.86 -12.82 -8.22
C ILE A 265 -21.00 -12.71 -6.97
N SER A 266 -21.38 -13.45 -5.93
CA SER A 266 -20.68 -13.59 -4.65
C SER A 266 -20.52 -15.08 -4.34
N SER A 267 -19.58 -15.45 -3.48
CA SER A 267 -19.36 -16.86 -3.12
C SER A 267 -20.27 -17.37 -2.00
N GLY A 268 -21.14 -16.51 -1.46
CA GLY A 268 -21.97 -16.82 -0.29
C GLY A 268 -21.20 -16.66 1.03
N ASP A 269 -21.54 -17.47 2.02
CA ASP A 269 -20.96 -17.37 3.37
C ASP A 269 -19.45 -17.68 3.38
N ALA A 270 -18.75 -17.10 4.37
CA ALA A 270 -17.34 -17.37 4.57
C ALA A 270 -17.10 -18.84 4.95
N TYR A 271 -16.10 -19.45 4.34
CA TYR A 271 -15.66 -20.78 4.73
C TYR A 271 -14.97 -20.74 6.10
N VAL A 272 -15.48 -21.52 7.04
CA VAL A 272 -14.86 -21.70 8.35
C VAL A 272 -14.02 -22.98 8.34
N PRO A 273 -12.68 -22.89 8.48
CA PRO A 273 -11.83 -24.07 8.47
C PRO A 273 -12.15 -24.98 9.66
N PRO A 274 -12.11 -26.32 9.48
CA PRO A 274 -12.38 -27.25 10.55
C PRO A 274 -11.35 -27.08 11.68
N PRO A 275 -11.76 -27.21 12.95
CA PRO A 275 -10.85 -27.11 14.10
C PRO A 275 -9.73 -28.14 13.97
N PRO A 276 -8.49 -27.79 14.38
CA PRO A 276 -7.38 -28.72 14.30
C PRO A 276 -7.68 -29.99 15.10
N PRO A 277 -7.26 -31.17 14.62
CA PRO A 277 -7.42 -32.40 15.37
C PRO A 277 -6.70 -32.29 16.73
N PRO A 278 -7.26 -32.87 17.81
CA PRO A 278 -6.71 -32.73 19.15
C PRO A 278 -5.27 -33.26 19.20
N PRO A 279 -4.37 -32.61 19.96
CA PRO A 279 -2.97 -32.97 19.97
C PRO A 279 -2.77 -34.37 20.56
N PRO A 280 -1.89 -35.21 19.98
CA PRO A 280 -1.45 -36.43 20.64
C PRO A 280 -0.63 -36.10 21.90
N PRO A 281 -0.58 -36.99 22.91
CA PRO A 281 0.13 -36.72 24.16
C PRO A 281 1.63 -36.55 23.92
N SER A 282 2.18 -35.54 24.58
CA SER A 282 3.56 -35.08 24.48
C SER A 282 4.61 -36.19 24.53
N SER A 283 5.51 -36.20 23.56
CA SER A 283 6.88 -36.69 23.76
C SER A 283 7.87 -35.75 23.08
N THR A 284 8.87 -35.38 23.86
CA THR A 284 10.01 -34.54 23.54
C THR A 284 10.82 -35.09 22.37
N THR A 285 11.09 -34.30 21.32
CA THR A 285 12.43 -33.96 20.83
C THR A 285 12.42 -33.06 19.58
N THR A 286 13.16 -31.94 19.70
CA THR A 286 13.80 -31.09 18.66
C THR A 286 13.00 -30.59 17.45
N LYS A 287 12.60 -29.31 17.55
CA LYS A 287 12.10 -28.42 16.49
C LYS A 287 13.24 -28.05 15.51
N PRO A 288 13.03 -28.06 14.17
CA PRO A 288 13.93 -27.38 13.24
C PRO A 288 13.66 -25.88 13.32
N THR A 289 14.68 -25.13 13.70
CA THR A 289 14.71 -23.66 13.74
C THR A 289 15.00 -23.13 12.33
N SER A 290 14.03 -22.50 11.66
CA SER A 290 14.35 -21.45 10.69
C SER A 290 14.52 -20.15 11.47
N THR A 291 15.74 -19.66 11.54
CA THR A 291 16.04 -18.37 12.17
C THR A 291 15.48 -17.25 11.27
N PRO A 292 14.80 -16.22 11.81
CA PRO A 292 14.37 -15.07 11.01
C PRO A 292 15.56 -14.49 10.23
N THR A 293 15.37 -14.02 9.00
CA THR A 293 16.40 -13.28 8.25
C THR A 293 16.52 -11.87 8.84
N ALA A 294 17.74 -11.32 8.91
CA ALA A 294 17.92 -9.99 9.49
C ALA A 294 17.40 -8.89 8.53
N ILE A 295 16.65 -7.93 9.05
CA ILE A 295 16.22 -6.72 8.34
C ILE A 295 17.46 -5.82 8.13
N PRO A 296 17.76 -5.39 6.89
CA PRO A 296 18.83 -4.43 6.64
C PRO A 296 18.59 -3.13 7.40
N ASN A 297 19.66 -2.54 7.94
CA ASN A 297 19.56 -1.32 8.77
C ASN A 297 19.26 -0.03 7.96
N THR A 298 19.15 -0.15 6.64
CA THR A 298 18.77 0.91 5.71
C THR A 298 17.32 0.83 5.27
N ASP A 299 16.62 -0.26 5.61
CA ASP A 299 15.28 -0.51 5.10
C ASP A 299 14.26 -0.12 6.16
N ALA A 300 13.18 0.53 5.74
CA ALA A 300 12.06 0.79 6.61
C ALA A 300 11.39 -0.52 7.06
N TYR A 301 10.73 -0.47 8.22
CA TYR A 301 9.93 -1.57 8.73
C TYR A 301 8.55 -1.07 9.13
N TYR A 302 7.51 -1.82 8.76
CA TYR A 302 6.14 -1.59 9.17
C TYR A 302 5.49 -2.90 9.58
N ASP A 303 4.73 -2.88 10.67
CA ASP A 303 3.94 -4.01 11.13
C ASP A 303 2.68 -3.52 11.86
N ASP A 304 1.53 -3.85 11.31
CA ASP A 304 0.20 -3.74 11.94
C ASP A 304 -0.23 -5.05 12.58
N PHE A 305 0.69 -6.03 12.65
CA PHE A 305 0.50 -7.36 13.22
C PHE A 305 -0.59 -8.21 12.56
N THR A 306 -1.15 -7.79 11.41
CA THR A 306 -2.06 -8.59 10.59
C THR A 306 -1.36 -9.80 9.98
N ALA A 307 -0.06 -9.68 9.69
CA ALA A 307 0.81 -10.75 9.18
C ALA A 307 1.47 -11.61 10.29
N GLY A 308 1.18 -11.30 11.55
CA GLY A 308 1.70 -11.97 12.74
C GLY A 308 3.18 -11.74 13.05
N LEU A 309 3.74 -12.49 14.02
CA LEU A 309 5.06 -12.22 14.61
C LEU A 309 6.28 -12.74 13.83
N ARG A 310 6.22 -12.78 12.49
CA ARG A 310 7.21 -13.46 11.64
C ARG A 310 8.64 -12.92 11.78
N GLN A 311 8.81 -11.61 11.97
CA GLN A 311 10.12 -10.96 12.13
C GLN A 311 10.52 -10.74 13.60
N TRP A 312 9.64 -11.13 14.53
CA TRP A 312 9.80 -10.88 15.95
C TRP A 312 10.34 -12.10 16.68
N THR A 313 11.31 -11.87 17.55
CA THR A 313 11.80 -12.85 18.51
C THR A 313 11.40 -12.39 19.90
N THR A 314 10.70 -13.24 20.63
CA THR A 314 10.28 -12.97 22.00
C THR A 314 11.35 -13.42 22.99
N TYR A 315 11.51 -12.65 24.06
CA TYR A 315 12.42 -12.92 25.16
C TYR A 315 11.67 -12.61 26.45
N ASP A 316 11.34 -13.66 27.20
CA ASP A 316 10.44 -13.58 28.36
C ASP A 316 9.02 -13.10 27.98
N GLY A 317 8.03 -13.37 28.85
CA GLY A 317 6.63 -13.05 28.60
C GLY A 317 5.98 -13.83 27.46
N SER A 318 4.69 -13.57 27.26
CA SER A 318 3.86 -14.16 26.20
C SER A 318 3.39 -13.05 25.28
N PHE A 319 3.59 -13.24 23.98
CA PHE A 319 3.22 -12.29 22.93
C PHE A 319 2.40 -13.02 21.86
N SER A 320 1.33 -12.41 21.40
CA SER A 320 0.47 -12.95 20.34
C SER A 320 0.01 -11.84 19.41
N SER A 321 -0.28 -12.19 18.16
CA SER A 321 -0.72 -11.23 17.13
C SER A 321 -2.13 -11.52 16.59
N GLY A 322 -2.83 -12.51 17.17
CA GLY A 322 -4.04 -13.10 16.57
C GLY A 322 -5.25 -12.16 16.47
N SER A 323 -5.18 -10.99 17.10
CA SER A 323 -6.22 -9.96 17.05
C SER A 323 -5.93 -8.82 16.05
N GLY A 324 -4.86 -8.93 15.24
CA GLY A 324 -4.37 -7.80 14.46
C GLY A 324 -3.73 -6.71 15.33
N LEU A 325 -3.24 -7.09 16.51
CA LEU A 325 -2.46 -6.26 17.44
C LEU A 325 -1.37 -7.15 18.02
N LEU A 326 -0.20 -6.63 18.36
CA LEU A 326 0.74 -7.34 19.20
C LEU A 326 0.30 -7.25 20.66
N VAL A 327 -0.35 -8.30 21.14
CA VAL A 327 -0.81 -8.45 22.52
C VAL A 327 0.30 -9.09 23.35
N ALA A 328 0.81 -8.35 24.31
CA ALA A 328 1.70 -8.84 25.35
C ALA A 328 0.89 -9.11 26.63
N ASP A 329 0.93 -10.35 27.10
CA ASP A 329 0.37 -10.71 28.40
C ASP A 329 1.18 -10.05 29.53
N TYR A 330 0.59 -10.03 30.73
CA TYR A 330 1.28 -9.56 31.92
C TYR A 330 2.65 -10.25 32.08
N SER A 331 3.71 -9.46 32.18
CA SER A 331 5.07 -9.97 32.37
C SER A 331 5.95 -8.99 33.14
N LEU A 332 6.91 -9.53 33.91
CA LEU A 332 7.95 -8.77 34.60
C LEU A 332 9.19 -8.52 33.73
N GLY A 333 9.16 -8.90 32.46
CA GLY A 333 10.30 -8.67 31.58
C GLY A 333 10.05 -9.00 30.12
N GLY A 334 8.80 -9.07 29.69
CA GLY A 334 8.44 -9.47 28.33
C GLY A 334 9.04 -8.53 27.30
N LYS A 335 9.78 -9.07 26.33
CA LYS A 335 10.36 -8.32 25.21
C LYS A 335 10.03 -9.02 23.91
N ALA A 336 9.70 -8.27 22.87
CA ALA A 336 9.66 -8.76 21.50
C ALA A 336 10.56 -7.87 20.66
N LEU A 337 11.50 -8.46 19.93
CA LEU A 337 12.52 -7.73 19.16
C LEU A 337 12.51 -8.16 17.70
N LEU A 338 12.63 -7.18 16.83
CA LEU A 338 12.93 -7.39 15.42
C LEU A 338 14.37 -7.86 15.28
N LYS A 339 14.59 -8.81 14.36
CA LYS A 339 15.95 -9.16 13.98
C LYS A 339 16.52 -8.09 13.04
N SER A 340 16.94 -6.96 13.61
CA SER A 340 17.49 -5.80 12.90
C SER A 340 18.75 -5.26 13.59
N SER A 341 19.38 -4.24 13.00
CA SER A 341 20.50 -3.53 13.65
C SER A 341 20.52 -2.05 13.25
N TYR A 342 19.45 -1.33 13.54
CA TYR A 342 19.35 0.09 13.22
C TYR A 342 20.28 0.94 14.08
N SER A 343 20.65 2.11 13.55
CA SER A 343 21.45 3.11 14.26
C SER A 343 20.66 4.40 14.44
N ASN A 344 20.35 5.11 13.36
CA ASN A 344 19.63 6.37 13.36
C ASN A 344 18.27 6.19 12.68
N PHE A 345 17.19 6.56 13.35
CA PHE A 345 15.84 6.26 12.90
C PHE A 345 14.79 7.08 13.65
N THR A 346 13.58 7.10 13.13
CA THR A 346 12.36 7.23 13.93
C THR A 346 11.76 5.86 14.17
N PHE A 347 11.33 5.57 15.39
CA PHE A 347 10.61 4.35 15.74
C PHE A 347 9.36 4.76 16.53
N GLU A 348 8.19 4.37 16.03
CA GLU A 348 6.90 4.70 16.62
C GLU A 348 5.96 3.49 16.67
N ALA A 349 5.01 3.53 17.61
CA ALA A 349 3.94 2.56 17.76
C ALA A 349 2.79 3.17 18.56
N ASP A 350 1.59 2.64 18.37
CA ASP A 350 0.46 2.85 19.27
C ASP A 350 0.54 1.85 20.43
N VAL A 351 0.57 2.35 21.66
CA VAL A 351 0.72 1.54 22.87
C VAL A 351 -0.52 1.67 23.74
N THR A 352 -1.17 0.55 24.07
CA THR A 352 -2.31 0.52 24.99
C THR A 352 -1.97 -0.32 26.22
N LEU A 353 -1.94 0.28 27.41
CA LEU A 353 -1.78 -0.47 28.66
C LEU A 353 -3.12 -1.07 29.09
N THR A 354 -3.14 -2.33 29.54
CA THR A 354 -4.38 -3.03 29.90
C THR A 354 -4.74 -2.93 31.39
N ASN A 355 -3.86 -2.38 32.22
CA ASN A 355 -4.07 -2.22 33.66
C ASN A 355 -3.50 -0.89 34.18
N GLU A 356 -3.65 -0.64 35.50
CA GLU A 356 -3.28 0.62 36.15
C GLU A 356 -1.88 0.63 36.77
N TRP A 357 -1.02 -0.34 36.46
CA TRP A 357 0.32 -0.47 37.04
C TRP A 357 1.36 -0.83 35.97
N GLY A 358 2.64 -0.73 36.31
CA GLY A 358 3.72 -1.09 35.40
C GLY A 358 3.87 -0.13 34.21
N ASN A 359 4.65 -0.55 33.22
CA ASN A 359 4.92 0.26 32.04
C ASN A 359 5.14 -0.59 30.78
N ALA A 360 4.84 0.00 29.63
CA ALA A 360 5.04 -0.59 28.32
C ALA A 360 5.59 0.44 27.33
N GLY A 361 6.35 -0.01 26.34
CA GLY A 361 6.85 0.89 25.31
C GLY A 361 7.92 0.29 24.41
N LEU A 362 8.73 1.17 23.85
CA LEU A 362 9.71 0.88 22.82
C LEU A 362 11.07 0.58 23.44
N ILE A 363 11.68 -0.51 23.02
CA ILE A 363 13.05 -0.89 23.37
C ILE A 363 13.90 -0.83 22.09
N PHE A 364 15.08 -0.21 22.16
CA PHE A 364 15.82 0.14 20.94
C PHE A 364 17.34 0.12 21.10
N ARG A 365 18.05 -0.08 19.99
CA ARG A 365 19.49 -0.35 19.92
C ARG A 365 19.93 -1.49 20.85
N VAL A 366 19.13 -2.56 20.89
CA VAL A 366 19.30 -3.70 21.78
C VAL A 366 20.34 -4.69 21.27
N SER A 367 21.18 -5.16 22.18
CA SER A 367 22.08 -6.29 21.99
C SER A 367 22.02 -7.24 23.18
N SER A 368 22.39 -8.50 22.96
CA SER A 368 22.40 -9.54 24.00
C SER A 368 21.06 -9.69 24.77
N PRO A 369 19.89 -9.72 24.10
CA PRO A 369 18.62 -9.92 24.79
C PRO A 369 18.56 -11.33 25.41
N ALA A 370 17.99 -11.40 26.61
CA ALA A 370 17.78 -12.62 27.38
C ALA A 370 16.49 -12.50 28.22
N GLU A 371 16.16 -13.58 28.95
CA GLU A 371 15.01 -13.61 29.85
C GLU A 371 15.25 -12.76 31.10
N GLY A 372 14.23 -12.01 31.56
CA GLY A 372 14.31 -11.06 32.68
C GLY A 372 14.12 -9.60 32.28
N ALA A 373 13.70 -8.78 33.25
CA ALA A 373 13.32 -7.37 33.07
C ALA A 373 14.36 -6.56 32.27
N ASP A 374 15.58 -6.51 32.79
CA ASP A 374 16.67 -5.67 32.27
C ASP A 374 17.77 -6.50 31.62
N ALA A 375 17.47 -7.77 31.30
CA ALA A 375 18.38 -8.75 30.72
C ALA A 375 18.64 -8.46 29.22
N TYR A 376 19.21 -7.29 28.95
CA TYR A 376 19.64 -6.82 27.63
C TYR A 376 20.61 -5.63 27.80
N LYS A 377 21.23 -5.22 26.68
CA LYS A 377 21.99 -3.97 26.57
C LYS A 377 21.35 -3.09 25.51
N GLY A 378 20.71 -2.00 25.90
CA GLY A 378 19.98 -1.11 24.98
C GLY A 378 19.25 -0.01 25.73
N TYR A 379 18.42 0.75 25.01
CA TYR A 379 17.57 1.80 25.57
C TYR A 379 16.11 1.36 25.65
N TYR A 380 15.35 2.03 26.51
CA TYR A 380 13.92 1.85 26.66
C TYR A 380 13.23 3.20 26.87
N ALA A 381 12.18 3.45 26.10
CA ALA A 381 11.23 4.54 26.30
C ALA A 381 9.85 3.93 26.56
N GLY A 382 9.27 4.16 27.74
CA GLY A 382 8.01 3.54 28.15
C GLY A 382 7.05 4.50 28.82
N ILE A 383 5.75 4.24 28.66
CA ILE A 383 4.67 4.98 29.30
C ILE A 383 4.07 4.16 30.44
N SER A 384 3.57 4.84 31.46
CA SER A 384 2.94 4.27 32.65
C SER A 384 1.64 4.99 32.97
N THR A 385 0.65 4.26 33.47
CA THR A 385 -0.60 4.81 34.02
C THR A 385 -0.42 5.55 35.34
N GLU A 386 0.80 5.56 35.89
CA GLU A 386 1.22 6.52 36.92
C GLU A 386 1.46 7.93 36.34
N ASN A 387 0.93 8.21 35.13
CA ASN A 387 1.03 9.47 34.41
C ASN A 387 2.46 9.92 34.14
N ASN A 388 3.30 9.01 33.66
CA ASN A 388 4.66 9.36 33.26
C ASN A 388 5.15 8.61 32.02
N VAL A 389 6.16 9.21 31.38
CA VAL A 389 7.01 8.56 30.39
C VAL A 389 8.42 8.52 30.95
N VAL A 390 9.08 7.37 30.82
CA VAL A 390 10.45 7.14 31.26
C VAL A 390 11.34 6.83 30.08
N LEU A 391 12.55 7.41 30.08
CA LEU A 391 13.65 7.00 29.23
C LEU A 391 14.75 6.44 30.13
N GLY A 392 15.25 5.26 29.80
CA GLY A 392 16.40 4.66 30.48
C GLY A 392 17.16 3.71 29.58
N ARG A 393 18.18 3.08 30.16
CA ARG A 393 19.02 2.11 29.50
C ARG A 393 19.24 0.91 30.40
N ALA A 394 19.36 -0.27 29.79
CA ALA A 394 19.74 -1.48 30.50
C ALA A 394 21.18 -1.89 30.15
N SER A 395 21.87 -2.48 31.12
CA SER A 395 23.12 -3.21 30.92
C SER A 395 23.15 -4.49 31.78
N ASN A 396 22.10 -5.30 31.70
CA ASN A 396 21.74 -6.32 32.70
C ASN A 396 21.43 -5.73 34.09
N ASP A 397 21.10 -4.44 34.13
CA ASP A 397 20.68 -3.65 35.27
C ASP A 397 20.00 -2.38 34.72
N TRP A 398 19.12 -1.74 35.49
CA TRP A 398 18.37 -0.56 35.05
C TRP A 398 19.07 0.75 35.41
N THR A 399 19.16 1.67 34.44
CA THR A 399 19.55 3.06 34.68
C THR A 399 18.53 3.99 34.07
N GLN A 400 17.78 4.69 34.91
CA GLN A 400 16.88 5.76 34.48
C GLN A 400 17.69 6.97 34.01
N ILE A 401 17.37 7.49 32.83
CA ILE A 401 17.97 8.70 32.25
C ILE A 401 17.05 9.91 32.49
N SER A 402 15.74 9.75 32.29
CA SER A 402 14.75 10.80 32.48
C SER A 402 13.37 10.21 32.77
N LEU A 403 12.56 10.94 33.53
CA LEU A 403 11.17 10.63 33.81
C LEU A 403 10.39 11.94 33.83
N VAL A 404 9.29 12.01 33.07
CA VAL A 404 8.51 13.22 32.86
C VAL A 404 7.03 12.89 32.97
N ASP A 405 6.28 13.75 33.67
CA ASP A 405 4.84 13.61 33.82
C ASP A 405 4.12 13.82 32.47
N VAL A 406 3.22 12.90 32.14
CA VAL A 406 2.35 12.92 30.96
C VAL A 406 1.04 12.21 31.27
N ASP A 407 -0.09 12.71 30.75
CA ASP A 407 -1.37 12.06 30.98
C ASP A 407 -1.49 10.76 30.17
N ILE A 408 -1.58 9.62 30.89
CA ILE A 408 -1.67 8.27 30.32
C ILE A 408 -2.86 7.56 30.92
N ALA A 409 -3.75 7.05 30.07
CA ALA A 409 -4.94 6.33 30.48
C ALA A 409 -4.81 4.84 30.14
N ALA A 410 -5.25 3.98 31.06
CA ALA A 410 -5.43 2.57 30.77
C ALA A 410 -6.51 2.37 29.68
N ASN A 411 -6.37 1.30 28.90
CA ASN A 411 -7.29 0.92 27.82
C ASN A 411 -7.49 2.00 26.75
N LYS A 412 -6.51 2.90 26.61
CA LYS A 412 -6.45 3.90 25.55
C LYS A 412 -5.13 3.78 24.81
N ALA A 413 -5.21 3.80 23.47
CA ALA A 413 -4.01 3.87 22.64
C ALA A 413 -3.32 5.22 22.80
N HIS A 414 -2.01 5.16 23.02
CA HIS A 414 -1.12 6.30 23.11
C HIS A 414 -0.02 6.17 22.07
N HIS A 415 0.12 7.17 21.21
CA HIS A 415 1.14 7.18 20.18
C HIS A 415 2.49 7.55 20.78
N LEU A 416 3.44 6.60 20.80
CA LEU A 416 4.77 6.75 21.35
C LEU A 416 5.78 6.72 20.22
N LYS A 417 6.69 7.72 20.19
CA LYS A 417 7.73 7.83 19.18
C LYS A 417 9.07 8.14 19.82
N VAL A 418 10.11 7.44 19.38
CA VAL A 418 11.51 7.81 19.62
C VAL A 418 12.17 8.26 18.32
N LYS A 419 12.89 9.37 18.38
CA LYS A 419 13.69 9.91 17.27
C LYS A 419 15.14 9.90 17.71
N VAL A 420 15.95 9.09 17.02
CA VAL A 420 17.34 8.84 17.40
C VAL A 420 18.26 9.29 16.29
N ARG A 421 19.12 10.28 16.59
CA ARG A 421 20.11 10.86 15.67
C ARG A 421 21.47 10.89 16.37
N GLU A 422 22.34 9.96 16.00
CA GLU A 422 23.62 9.69 16.64
C GLU A 422 23.46 9.40 18.14
N ASN A 423 23.81 10.35 19.00
CA ASN A 423 23.63 10.26 20.45
C ASN A 423 22.39 11.02 20.95
N LYS A 424 21.72 11.80 20.10
CA LYS A 424 20.51 12.54 20.46
C LYS A 424 19.31 11.59 20.47
N ILE A 425 18.56 11.60 21.57
CA ILE A 425 17.34 10.81 21.76
C ILE A 425 16.22 11.77 22.16
N ASP A 426 15.18 11.84 21.34
CA ASP A 426 13.96 12.58 21.61
C ASP A 426 12.79 11.59 21.73
N VAL A 427 11.94 11.75 22.75
CA VAL A 427 10.77 10.91 23.02
C VAL A 427 9.51 11.76 22.99
N TYR A 428 8.52 11.35 22.21
CA TYR A 428 7.24 12.02 22.01
C TYR A 428 6.10 11.11 22.47
N VAL A 429 5.06 11.71 23.04
CA VAL A 429 3.88 10.98 23.53
C VAL A 429 2.62 11.76 23.20
N ASN A 430 1.76 11.19 22.36
CA ASN A 430 0.55 11.76 21.77
C ASN A 430 0.79 13.02 20.91
N ASP A 431 1.37 14.08 21.49
CA ASP A 431 1.80 15.28 20.80
C ASP A 431 3.13 15.02 20.08
N MET A 432 3.08 14.93 18.76
CA MET A 432 4.26 14.68 17.92
C MET A 432 5.04 15.96 17.55
N THR A 433 4.57 17.14 17.98
CA THR A 433 5.23 18.42 17.71
C THR A 433 6.31 18.76 18.74
N LYS A 434 6.16 18.23 19.96
CA LYS A 434 7.03 18.56 21.08
C LYS A 434 7.48 17.33 21.84
N ALA A 435 8.79 17.10 21.83
CA ALA A 435 9.41 16.02 22.61
C ALA A 435 9.14 16.25 24.11
N LYS A 436 8.69 15.19 24.80
CA LYS A 436 8.54 15.15 26.26
C LYS A 436 9.89 14.95 26.95
N ILE A 437 10.76 14.14 26.34
CA ILE A 437 12.14 13.95 26.78
C ILE A 437 13.07 14.26 25.61
N SER A 438 14.14 15.00 25.86
CA SER A 438 15.14 15.35 24.85
C SER A 438 16.53 15.31 25.50
N THR A 439 17.33 14.30 25.20
CA THR A 439 18.62 14.05 25.89
C THR A 439 19.70 13.56 24.93
N THR A 440 20.92 13.42 25.42
CA THR A 440 22.04 12.83 24.69
C THR A 440 22.65 11.66 25.47
N ASP A 441 22.75 10.49 24.84
CA ASP A 441 23.44 9.31 25.38
C ASP A 441 24.18 8.57 24.25
N SER A 442 25.44 8.20 24.48
CA SER A 442 26.33 7.56 23.49
C SER A 442 26.66 6.10 23.81
N THR A 443 26.00 5.51 24.80
CA THR A 443 26.32 4.16 25.31
C THR A 443 26.08 3.08 24.28
N TYR A 444 24.94 3.14 23.57
CA TYR A 444 24.59 2.21 22.51
C TYR A 444 24.39 2.95 21.20
N ALA A 445 25.13 2.57 20.16
CA ALA A 445 25.13 3.22 18.85
C ALA A 445 24.20 2.55 17.84
N SER A 446 23.93 1.25 18.00
CA SER A 446 23.06 0.46 17.13
C SER A 446 22.62 -0.84 17.79
N GLY A 447 21.54 -1.45 17.28
CA GLY A 447 21.08 -2.77 17.72
C GLY A 447 19.66 -3.08 17.24
N MET A 448 19.09 -4.15 17.77
CA MET A 448 17.71 -4.55 17.50
C MET A 448 16.73 -3.58 18.14
N ASP A 449 15.57 -3.42 17.52
CA ASP A 449 14.47 -2.59 18.03
C ASP A 449 13.22 -3.44 18.21
N GLY A 450 12.33 -3.01 19.10
CA GLY A 450 11.07 -3.70 19.34
C GLY A 450 10.32 -3.14 20.54
N VAL A 451 9.59 -4.00 21.25
CA VAL A 451 8.71 -3.59 22.34
C VAL A 451 9.00 -4.34 23.64
N ARG A 452 8.65 -3.72 24.76
CA ARG A 452 8.81 -4.29 26.10
C ARG A 452 7.59 -3.97 26.97
N VAL A 453 7.24 -4.92 27.83
CA VAL A 453 6.33 -4.73 28.97
C VAL A 453 7.03 -5.06 30.29
N PHE A 454 6.65 -4.35 31.36
CA PHE A 454 7.12 -4.59 32.71
C PHE A 454 6.01 -4.36 33.73
N ASP A 455 5.69 -5.39 34.51
CA ASP A 455 4.62 -5.39 35.53
C ASP A 455 3.24 -5.00 34.97
N THR A 456 3.05 -5.23 33.67
CA THR A 456 1.83 -4.92 32.94
C THR A 456 1.66 -5.82 31.73
N GLY A 457 0.45 -5.85 31.17
CA GLY A 457 0.19 -6.31 29.81
C GLY A 457 -0.11 -5.10 28.92
N ALA A 458 0.11 -5.23 27.62
CA ALA A 458 -0.13 -4.15 26.69
C ALA A 458 -0.47 -4.66 25.29
N THR A 459 -1.13 -3.84 24.49
CA THR A 459 -1.18 -4.05 23.05
C THR A 459 -0.33 -3.01 22.34
N PHE A 460 0.32 -3.45 21.26
CA PHE A 460 1.07 -2.60 20.36
C PHE A 460 0.47 -2.73 18.96
N ASP A 461 0.39 -1.62 18.24
CA ASP A 461 -0.09 -1.58 16.86
C ASP A 461 0.66 -0.50 16.07
N ASN A 462 0.57 -0.55 14.74
CA ASN A 462 1.18 0.41 13.82
C ASN A 462 2.68 0.65 14.11
N VAL A 463 3.44 -0.44 14.33
CA VAL A 463 4.88 -0.34 14.55
C VAL A 463 5.56 0.12 13.26
N GLN A 464 6.26 1.26 13.31
CA GLN A 464 6.99 1.79 12.17
C GLN A 464 8.42 2.15 12.57
N ILE A 465 9.41 1.73 11.76
CA ILE A 465 10.81 2.16 11.88
C ILE A 465 11.25 2.73 10.54
N PHE A 466 11.60 4.02 10.52
CA PHE A 466 12.14 4.70 9.35
C PHE A 466 13.60 5.06 9.58
N PRO A 467 14.57 4.41 8.91
CA PRO A 467 15.97 4.74 9.09
C PRO A 467 16.33 6.09 8.45
N LEU A 468 17.26 6.79 9.09
CA LEU A 468 17.76 8.07 8.60
C LEU A 468 18.70 7.84 7.40
N ALA A 469 18.27 8.27 6.22
CA ALA A 469 19.04 8.13 4.98
C ALA A 469 19.94 9.35 4.71
N PHE A 470 19.52 10.55 5.11
CA PHE A 470 20.29 11.76 4.91
C PHE A 470 20.06 12.78 6.03
N LYS A 471 21.11 13.52 6.38
CA LYS A 471 21.00 14.74 7.20
C LYS A 471 22.03 15.79 6.81
N ASP A 472 21.64 17.05 6.95
CA ASP A 472 22.55 18.17 6.99
C ASP A 472 21.96 19.32 7.83
N ASP A 473 22.66 19.67 8.90
CA ASP A 473 22.41 20.86 9.74
C ASP A 473 23.37 22.01 9.38
N PHE A 474 24.16 21.83 8.30
CA PHE A 474 25.13 22.78 7.79
C PHE A 474 26.18 23.29 8.81
N ALA A 475 26.29 22.67 9.99
CA ALA A 475 27.24 23.06 11.03
C ALA A 475 28.69 22.86 10.60
N SER A 476 28.92 21.97 9.63
CA SER A 476 30.23 21.76 8.98
C SER A 476 30.71 22.97 8.17
N GLY A 477 29.80 23.87 7.76
CA GLY A 477 30.11 24.98 6.87
C GLY A 477 30.53 24.56 5.47
N SER A 478 30.14 23.35 5.03
CA SER A 478 30.48 22.79 3.72
C SER A 478 29.24 22.50 2.85
N MET A 479 29.43 22.60 1.54
CA MET A 479 28.46 22.23 0.50
C MET A 479 28.76 20.86 -0.15
N ASP A 480 29.69 20.06 0.39
CA ASP A 480 30.19 18.84 -0.26
C ASP A 480 29.09 17.83 -0.64
N LYS A 481 27.99 17.80 0.12
CA LYS A 481 26.83 16.92 -0.12
C LYS A 481 25.87 17.44 -1.20
N TRP A 482 26.12 18.62 -1.77
CA TRP A 482 25.17 19.36 -2.59
C TRP A 482 25.76 19.78 -3.94
N ILE A 483 24.94 19.82 -4.99
CA ILE A 483 25.24 20.46 -6.28
C ILE A 483 24.19 21.54 -6.55
N SER A 484 24.65 22.74 -6.89
CA SER A 484 23.78 23.86 -7.25
C SER A 484 23.55 23.95 -8.77
N TYR A 485 22.32 24.30 -9.15
CA TYR A 485 21.86 24.48 -10.54
C TYR A 485 21.17 25.83 -10.69
N GLY A 486 21.96 26.87 -10.92
CA GLY A 486 21.49 28.25 -10.89
C GLY A 486 21.28 28.78 -9.47
N GLY A 487 21.24 30.10 -9.32
CA GLY A 487 21.23 30.77 -8.01
C GLY A 487 22.61 30.73 -7.31
N ASP A 488 22.70 31.42 -6.18
CA ASP A 488 23.89 31.44 -5.30
C ASP A 488 23.52 30.79 -3.97
N TYR A 489 24.19 29.67 -3.66
CA TYR A 489 24.00 28.87 -2.46
C TYR A 489 25.32 28.77 -1.70
N ALA A 490 25.28 29.10 -0.42
CA ALA A 490 26.43 28.96 0.46
C ALA A 490 26.00 28.68 1.89
N THR A 491 26.78 27.87 2.60
CA THR A 491 26.62 27.70 4.04
C THR A 491 27.11 28.93 4.79
N LYS A 492 26.26 29.52 5.64
CA LYS A 492 26.60 30.63 6.54
C LYS A 492 25.89 30.43 7.88
N ASN A 493 26.61 30.63 8.98
CA ASN A 493 26.07 30.52 10.34
C ASN A 493 25.32 29.19 10.61
N ALA A 494 25.90 28.07 10.17
CA ALA A 494 25.29 26.74 10.29
C ALA A 494 23.90 26.62 9.62
N ALA A 495 23.68 27.34 8.51
CA ALA A 495 22.50 27.17 7.67
C ALA A 495 22.90 27.30 6.19
N LEU A 496 22.11 26.70 5.29
CA LEU A 496 22.24 26.91 3.86
C LEU A 496 21.51 28.19 3.45
N VAL A 497 22.25 29.18 2.95
CA VAL A 497 21.67 30.42 2.44
C VAL A 497 21.53 30.33 0.92
N GLY A 498 20.31 30.42 0.41
CA GLY A 498 20.02 30.68 -0.99
C GLY A 498 19.73 32.16 -1.23
N GLN A 499 20.46 32.81 -2.12
CA GLN A 499 20.12 34.18 -2.56
C GLN A 499 18.91 34.19 -3.48
N ALA A 500 18.17 35.31 -3.47
CA ALA A 500 17.07 35.53 -4.40
C ALA A 500 17.52 35.32 -5.85
N SER A 501 16.80 34.43 -6.55
CA SER A 501 17.04 34.09 -7.96
C SER A 501 15.74 33.64 -8.60
N SER A 502 15.69 33.50 -9.93
CA SER A 502 14.45 33.12 -10.63
C SER A 502 14.04 31.64 -10.44
N GLY A 503 14.77 30.86 -9.65
CA GLY A 503 14.52 29.42 -9.46
C GLY A 503 15.82 28.61 -9.31
N GLY A 504 16.79 29.18 -8.59
CA GLY A 504 17.98 28.44 -8.19
C GLY A 504 17.60 27.22 -7.35
N LYS A 505 18.41 26.17 -7.42
CA LYS A 505 18.21 24.94 -6.65
C LYS A 505 19.54 24.31 -6.26
N ALA A 506 19.54 23.65 -5.11
CA ALA A 506 20.65 22.84 -4.64
C ALA A 506 20.13 21.43 -4.37
N LEU A 507 20.69 20.43 -5.04
CA LEU A 507 20.27 19.03 -4.94
C LEU A 507 21.33 18.21 -4.20
N ILE A 508 20.86 17.25 -3.41
CA ILE A 508 21.70 16.26 -2.74
C ILE A 508 22.40 15.42 -3.80
N ARG A 509 23.71 15.19 -3.62
CA ARG A 509 24.52 14.42 -4.56
C ARG A 509 24.33 12.92 -4.37
N ASP A 510 24.47 12.19 -5.48
CA ASP A 510 24.74 10.74 -5.50
C ASP A 510 23.75 9.87 -4.71
N ALA A 511 22.52 10.35 -4.47
CA ALA A 511 21.47 9.62 -3.75
C ALA A 511 20.11 9.85 -4.40
N LEU A 512 19.42 8.76 -4.73
CA LEU A 512 18.06 8.76 -5.26
C LEU A 512 17.10 8.24 -4.19
N TYR A 513 15.92 8.85 -4.12
CA TYR A 513 14.90 8.52 -3.15
C TYR A 513 13.60 8.14 -3.85
N THR A 514 12.96 7.06 -3.39
CA THR A 514 11.64 6.59 -3.82
C THR A 514 10.58 7.09 -2.85
N ASP A 515 10.46 6.39 -1.71
CA ASP A 515 9.50 6.66 -0.65
C ASP A 515 10.24 7.20 0.58
N PHE A 516 9.75 8.32 1.11
CA PHE A 516 10.46 9.04 2.16
C PHE A 516 9.57 10.01 2.94
N VAL A 517 10.06 10.33 4.14
CA VAL A 517 9.72 11.55 4.87
C VAL A 517 10.90 12.53 4.73
N TYR A 518 10.67 13.69 4.13
CA TYR A 518 11.65 14.74 3.92
C TYR A 518 11.26 15.99 4.72
N GLU A 519 12.03 16.32 5.77
CA GLU A 519 11.82 17.49 6.63
C GLU A 519 12.93 18.55 6.44
N ALA A 520 12.59 19.83 6.63
CA ALA A 520 13.54 20.93 6.76
C ALA A 520 12.93 22.12 7.51
N ASP A 521 13.78 22.96 8.10
CA ASP A 521 13.42 24.29 8.56
C ASP A 521 13.73 25.31 7.46
N VAL A 522 12.75 26.14 7.11
CA VAL A 522 12.84 27.11 6.01
C VAL A 522 12.41 28.50 6.49
N THR A 523 13.30 29.49 6.35
CA THR A 523 13.00 30.90 6.66
C THR A 523 13.09 31.75 5.40
N ILE A 524 11.99 32.38 5.03
CA ILE A 524 11.89 33.33 3.92
C ILE A 524 12.10 34.75 4.46
N TRP A 525 13.06 35.49 3.90
CA TRP A 525 13.44 36.82 4.39
C TRP A 525 12.78 37.97 3.61
N ASP A 526 12.41 37.75 2.35
CA ASP A 526 11.80 38.77 1.49
C ASP A 526 10.28 38.58 1.38
N GLU A 527 9.54 39.67 1.18
CA GLU A 527 8.06 39.67 1.07
C GLU A 527 7.52 39.09 -0.26
N SER A 528 8.41 38.85 -1.23
CA SER A 528 8.10 38.29 -2.54
C SER A 528 8.71 36.91 -2.71
N GLY A 529 8.12 36.10 -3.58
CA GLY A 529 8.66 34.80 -3.96
C GLY A 529 8.26 33.65 -3.05
N ASP A 530 8.90 32.52 -3.25
CA ASP A 530 8.66 31.27 -2.56
C ASP A 530 9.95 30.44 -2.45
N ALA A 531 9.98 29.56 -1.44
CA ALA A 531 11.07 28.62 -1.25
C ALA A 531 10.56 27.32 -0.66
N GLY A 532 11.31 26.24 -0.86
CA GLY A 532 10.90 24.93 -0.40
C GLY A 532 11.77 23.80 -0.89
N LEU A 533 11.18 22.61 -0.87
CA LEU A 533 11.80 21.32 -1.13
C LEU A 533 11.55 20.89 -2.57
N VAL A 534 12.62 20.50 -3.26
CA VAL A 534 12.58 19.78 -4.52
C VAL A 534 12.72 18.30 -4.23
N PHE A 535 11.92 17.46 -4.85
CA PHE A 535 11.98 16.03 -4.60
C PHE A 535 11.64 15.18 -5.81
N ARG A 536 12.21 13.96 -5.81
CA ARG A 536 12.16 13.02 -6.95
C ARG A 536 12.57 13.69 -8.27
N ALA A 537 13.58 14.55 -8.22
CA ALA A 537 14.05 15.32 -9.37
C ALA A 537 15.05 14.57 -10.24
N SER A 538 14.97 14.75 -11.54
CA SER A 538 15.88 14.21 -12.54
C SER A 538 16.26 15.25 -13.59
N SER A 539 17.38 14.98 -14.28
CA SER A 539 17.97 15.85 -15.31
C SER A 539 18.00 17.35 -14.95
N PRO A 540 18.56 17.75 -13.79
CA PRO A 540 18.61 19.15 -13.39
C PRO A 540 19.51 20.00 -14.31
N TYR A 541 19.06 21.20 -14.65
CA TYR A 541 19.77 22.22 -15.42
C TYR A 541 19.45 23.64 -14.93
N VAL A 542 20.14 24.66 -15.45
CA VAL A 542 19.90 26.06 -15.05
C VAL A 542 18.59 26.58 -15.64
N GLY A 543 17.69 27.06 -14.79
CA GLY A 543 16.37 27.57 -15.16
C GLY A 543 15.36 27.44 -14.02
N THR A 544 14.27 28.23 -14.10
CA THR A 544 13.21 28.29 -13.08
C THR A 544 12.60 26.91 -12.81
N ASP A 545 12.16 26.25 -13.88
CA ASP A 545 11.61 24.89 -13.89
C ASP A 545 12.66 23.93 -14.50
N GLY A 546 13.93 24.15 -14.12
CA GLY A 546 15.09 23.48 -14.73
C GLY A 546 15.33 22.06 -14.22
N TYR A 547 14.31 21.22 -14.14
CA TYR A 547 14.39 19.82 -13.68
C TYR A 547 13.10 19.08 -14.04
N TYR A 548 13.11 17.74 -13.94
CA TYR A 548 11.91 16.92 -14.03
C TYR A 548 11.63 16.30 -12.67
N GLY A 549 10.62 16.77 -11.95
CA GLY A 549 10.36 16.36 -10.56
C GLY A 549 9.35 17.27 -9.87
N TYR A 550 9.17 17.07 -8.57
CA TYR A 550 8.22 17.84 -7.76
C TYR A 550 8.87 18.96 -6.97
N TYR A 551 8.04 19.90 -6.55
CA TYR A 551 8.36 20.95 -5.61
C TYR A 551 7.21 21.18 -4.64
N ALA A 552 7.54 21.24 -3.35
CA ALA A 552 6.66 21.65 -2.28
C ALA A 552 7.31 22.83 -1.55
N GLY A 553 6.61 23.95 -1.47
CA GLY A 553 7.14 25.13 -0.82
C GLY A 553 6.04 26.07 -0.38
N PHE A 554 6.44 27.21 0.14
CA PHE A 554 5.50 28.24 0.58
C PHE A 554 6.05 29.62 0.27
N GLY A 555 5.13 30.58 0.20
CA GLY A 555 5.43 31.99 -0.05
C GLY A 555 4.49 32.87 0.76
N ASN A 556 4.33 34.12 0.34
CA ASN A 556 3.47 35.07 1.03
C ASN A 556 1.99 34.67 0.93
N GLY A 557 1.47 34.03 1.98
CA GLY A 557 0.06 33.69 2.14
C GLY A 557 -0.36 32.32 1.58
N TYR A 558 0.57 31.46 1.15
CA TYR A 558 0.23 30.18 0.52
C TYR A 558 1.28 29.08 0.70
N ILE A 559 0.82 27.83 0.59
CA ILE A 559 1.63 26.62 0.38
C ILE A 559 1.29 26.10 -1.01
N VAL A 560 2.31 25.67 -1.76
CA VAL A 560 2.16 25.17 -3.13
C VAL A 560 2.81 23.80 -3.28
N LEU A 561 2.14 22.92 -4.01
CA LEU A 561 2.68 21.70 -4.59
C LEU A 561 2.58 21.80 -6.10
N GLY A 562 3.66 21.46 -6.79
CA GLY A 562 3.62 21.29 -8.23
C GLY A 562 4.77 20.46 -8.73
N ARG A 563 4.81 20.30 -10.05
CA ARG A 563 5.86 19.57 -10.74
C ARG A 563 6.36 20.34 -11.94
N SER A 564 7.62 20.11 -12.25
CA SER A 564 8.31 20.68 -13.39
C SER A 564 8.41 19.63 -14.50
N ASP A 565 7.73 19.87 -15.63
CA ASP A 565 7.63 18.94 -16.78
C ASP A 565 7.85 19.67 -18.11
N ASN A 566 9.01 20.31 -18.30
CA ASN A 566 9.21 21.36 -19.33
C ASN A 566 8.34 22.62 -19.09
N GLY A 567 8.16 22.95 -17.82
CA GLY A 567 7.35 24.08 -17.35
C GLY A 567 6.62 23.72 -16.06
N TRP A 568 6.11 24.74 -15.37
CA TRP A 568 5.39 24.56 -14.12
C TRP A 568 3.98 24.00 -14.32
N LYS A 569 3.68 22.89 -13.65
CA LYS A 569 2.33 22.38 -13.44
C LYS A 569 2.01 22.42 -11.94
N GLU A 570 1.11 23.33 -11.57
CA GLU A 570 0.57 23.37 -10.21
C GLU A 570 -0.35 22.17 -9.98
N LEU A 571 -0.16 21.48 -8.85
CA LEU A 571 -0.99 20.37 -8.40
C LEU A 571 -1.91 20.80 -7.25
N ALA A 572 -1.42 21.67 -6.37
CA ALA A 572 -2.22 22.27 -5.31
C ALA A 572 -1.65 23.63 -4.89
N ASN A 573 -2.54 24.53 -4.47
CA ASN A 573 -2.20 25.84 -3.92
C ASN A 573 -3.24 26.21 -2.86
N VAL A 574 -2.81 26.26 -1.61
CA VAL A 574 -3.69 26.46 -0.45
C VAL A 574 -3.26 27.70 0.31
N LYS A 575 -4.24 28.45 0.82
CA LYS A 575 -3.96 29.63 1.66
C LYS A 575 -3.35 29.18 2.98
N ALA A 576 -2.30 29.87 3.40
CA ALA A 576 -1.61 29.59 4.66
C ALA A 576 -1.04 30.88 5.27
N SER A 577 -0.98 30.95 6.60
CA SER A 577 -0.37 32.07 7.30
C SER A 577 1.13 31.81 7.50
N ILE A 578 1.95 32.34 6.60
CA ILE A 578 3.41 32.21 6.65
C ILE A 578 4.02 33.53 7.13
N GLN A 579 4.88 33.48 8.15
CA GLN A 579 5.55 34.64 8.71
C GLN A 579 6.98 34.77 8.17
N HIS A 580 7.27 35.93 7.56
CA HIS A 580 8.61 36.24 7.09
C HIS A 580 9.59 36.43 8.25
N GLY A 581 10.85 36.03 8.06
CA GLY A 581 11.90 36.09 9.07
C GLY A 581 11.76 35.06 10.19
N THR A 582 10.72 34.23 10.18
CA THR A 582 10.52 33.11 11.10
C THR A 582 10.82 31.79 10.38
N ALA A 583 11.50 30.88 11.05
CA ALA A 583 11.68 29.52 10.55
C ALA A 583 10.36 28.77 10.64
N HIS A 584 9.93 28.20 9.51
CA HIS A 584 8.79 27.30 9.42
C HIS A 584 9.29 25.89 9.13
N HIS A 585 8.71 24.90 9.81
CA HIS A 585 9.06 23.50 9.60
C HIS A 585 8.18 22.93 8.48
N ILE A 586 8.79 22.42 7.41
CA ILE A 586 8.09 21.77 6.30
C ILE A 586 8.45 20.29 6.24
N MET A 587 7.44 19.44 6.02
CA MET A 587 7.60 18.01 5.79
C MET A 587 6.87 17.60 4.52
N VAL A 588 7.54 16.83 3.67
CA VAL A 588 6.96 16.09 2.55
C VAL A 588 6.97 14.60 2.90
N ARG A 589 5.79 13.96 2.88
CA ARG A 589 5.65 12.51 2.89
C ARG A 589 5.32 12.06 1.48
N ALA A 590 6.19 11.27 0.86
CA ALA A 590 5.99 10.72 -0.47
C ALA A 590 6.04 9.19 -0.38
N LYS A 591 4.92 8.52 -0.71
CA LYS A 591 4.80 7.05 -0.69
C LYS A 591 4.05 6.58 -1.93
N GLY A 592 4.70 5.83 -2.82
CA GLY A 592 4.14 5.55 -4.14
C GLY A 592 3.78 6.85 -4.86
N ASN A 593 2.55 6.98 -5.35
CA ASN A 593 2.03 8.20 -5.97
C ASN A 593 1.46 9.22 -4.96
N ALA A 594 1.28 8.85 -3.69
CA ALA A 594 0.71 9.73 -2.66
C ALA A 594 1.76 10.73 -2.16
N ILE A 595 1.38 12.01 -2.12
CA ILE A 595 2.20 13.13 -1.67
C ILE A 595 1.40 13.95 -0.65
N SER A 596 1.90 14.05 0.58
CA SER A 596 1.33 14.90 1.64
C SER A 596 2.34 15.95 2.09
N ILE A 597 1.90 17.20 2.27
CA ILE A 597 2.74 18.30 2.75
C ILE A 597 2.20 18.81 4.08
N PHE A 598 3.09 18.93 5.06
CA PHE A 598 2.80 19.51 6.36
C PHE A 598 3.64 20.77 6.56
N VAL A 599 3.09 21.77 7.25
CA VAL A 599 3.81 22.98 7.65
C VAL A 599 3.45 23.32 9.11
N ASP A 600 4.48 23.56 9.92
CA ASP A 600 4.48 23.84 11.36
C ASP A 600 3.88 22.77 12.28
N ASP A 601 2.56 22.55 12.26
CA ASP A 601 1.90 21.71 13.28
C ASP A 601 2.15 20.20 13.12
N MET A 602 2.65 19.77 11.96
CA MET A 602 2.98 18.38 11.60
C MET A 602 1.89 17.32 11.86
N ASN A 603 0.67 17.73 12.19
CA ASN A 603 -0.42 16.83 12.59
C ASN A 603 -1.43 16.64 11.47
N GLU A 604 -1.73 17.70 10.72
CA GLU A 604 -2.69 17.68 9.62
C GLU A 604 -2.00 18.11 8.31
N PRO A 605 -2.08 17.29 7.24
CA PRO A 605 -1.49 17.68 5.97
C PRO A 605 -2.21 18.92 5.44
N LYS A 606 -1.44 19.94 5.07
CA LYS A 606 -1.95 21.15 4.42
C LYS A 606 -2.30 20.91 2.96
N VAL A 607 -1.66 19.93 2.35
CA VAL A 607 -1.91 19.47 0.97
C VAL A 607 -1.81 17.95 0.94
N GLU A 608 -2.74 17.31 0.23
CA GLU A 608 -2.68 15.92 -0.17
C GLU A 608 -2.94 15.82 -1.67
N ALA A 609 -2.12 15.05 -2.38
CA ALA A 609 -2.25 14.84 -3.82
C ALA A 609 -1.78 13.43 -4.21
N GLU A 610 -2.28 12.96 -5.35
CA GLU A 610 -1.79 11.74 -6.00
C GLU A 610 -1.18 12.13 -7.35
N ASP A 611 0.09 11.81 -7.55
CA ASP A 611 0.79 12.03 -8.82
C ASP A 611 1.89 10.99 -8.99
N ASP A 612 1.81 10.19 -10.06
CA ASP A 612 2.69 9.07 -10.36
C ASP A 612 3.76 9.39 -11.42
N THR A 613 3.88 10.67 -11.80
CA THR A 613 4.79 11.08 -12.89
C THR A 613 6.26 10.89 -12.53
N TYR A 614 6.64 11.13 -11.27
CA TYR A 614 7.98 10.80 -10.78
C TYR A 614 7.90 9.99 -9.48
N LEU A 615 8.40 8.76 -9.51
CA LEU A 615 8.44 7.89 -8.33
C LEU A 615 9.84 7.78 -7.72
N THR A 616 10.85 8.37 -8.36
CA THR A 616 12.24 8.31 -7.91
C THR A 616 13.04 9.51 -8.42
N GLY A 617 13.95 10.03 -7.60
CA GLY A 617 14.91 11.03 -8.06
C GLY A 617 15.72 11.66 -6.93
N LEU A 618 16.45 12.72 -7.26
CA LEU A 618 17.21 13.54 -6.32
C LEU A 618 16.26 14.39 -5.47
N ASN A 619 16.63 14.58 -4.21
CA ASN A 619 15.96 15.53 -3.31
C ASN A 619 16.86 16.75 -3.08
N GLY A 620 16.28 17.88 -2.73
CA GLY A 620 17.00 19.09 -2.38
C GLY A 620 16.10 20.29 -2.15
N VAL A 621 16.61 21.49 -2.40
CA VAL A 621 15.92 22.76 -2.10
C VAL A 621 15.91 23.70 -3.29
N ARG A 622 14.92 24.59 -3.33
CA ARG A 622 14.77 25.64 -4.36
C ARG A 622 14.36 26.97 -3.75
N VAL A 623 14.86 28.07 -4.34
CA VAL A 623 14.43 29.44 -4.07
C VAL A 623 13.95 30.12 -5.35
N SER A 624 12.89 30.91 -5.25
CA SER A 624 12.29 31.66 -6.35
C SER A 624 11.90 33.06 -5.87
N GLY A 625 12.59 34.10 -6.35
CA GLY A 625 12.28 35.50 -6.05
C GLY A 625 12.51 35.93 -4.60
N THR A 626 13.17 35.10 -3.79
CA THR A 626 13.35 35.34 -2.36
C THR A 626 14.69 34.84 -1.83
N LYS A 627 15.26 35.54 -0.85
CA LYS A 627 16.37 35.06 -0.03
C LYS A 627 15.84 34.13 1.06
N THR A 628 16.48 32.97 1.20
CA THR A 628 16.03 31.91 2.12
C THR A 628 17.19 31.31 2.89
N THR A 629 16.94 30.93 4.13
CA THR A 629 17.80 30.00 4.89
C THR A 629 17.09 28.65 5.02
N PHE A 630 17.81 27.58 4.73
CA PHE A 630 17.41 26.20 4.98
C PHE A 630 18.30 25.63 6.07
N ASP A 631 17.71 24.91 7.02
CA ASP A 631 18.42 24.27 8.11
C ASP A 631 17.75 22.94 8.48
N ASN A 632 18.43 22.10 9.27
CA ASN A 632 17.92 20.83 9.82
C ASN A 632 17.31 19.89 8.76
N ILE A 633 17.93 19.81 7.58
CA ILE A 633 17.48 18.97 6.48
C ILE A 633 17.66 17.51 6.86
N VAL A 634 16.59 16.72 6.83
CA VAL A 634 16.63 15.28 7.10
C VAL A 634 15.72 14.50 6.16
N ILE A 635 16.16 13.30 5.79
CA ILE A 635 15.36 12.35 4.99
C ILE A 635 15.38 11.00 5.69
N TYR A 636 14.19 10.44 5.95
CA TYR A 636 13.99 9.07 6.37
C TYR A 636 13.38 8.27 5.23
N THR A 637 13.85 7.05 4.99
CA THR A 637 13.26 6.14 4.00
C THR A 637 12.03 5.44 4.58
N MET A 638 11.01 5.25 3.75
CA MET A 638 9.73 4.62 4.12
C MET A 638 9.53 3.24 3.50
#